data_AF-A0A8J2WND4-F1
#
_entry.id   AF-A0A8J2WND4-F1
#
_cell.length_a   1.000
_cell.length_b   1.000
_cell.length_c   1.000
_cell.angle_alpha   90.00
_cell.angle_beta   90.00
_cell.angle_gamma   90.00
#
_symmetry.space_group_name_H-M   'P 1'
#
loop_
_entity.id
_entity.type
_entity.pdbx_description
1 polymer ?
#
loop_
_entity_poly.entity_id
_entity_poly.type
_entity_poly.pdbx_seq_one_letter_code
_entity_poly.pdbx_strand_id
1 'polypeptide(L)'
;MIAIPIKFVVVIVLTVACCYCQSEKIGSDSSTWEKLQISPDTFSSVEYANFLVEIYEHTDNNKASTTTNMSQKKYFYSPLTILDHKSAVSSYNRFTKQPEMRFRIEMWNDKIQNEVIQHLKKIVGQEIQSDNVKIFPMKKIILTSIVPTEDYSISPVWSNYDSKSKSIWFSLSCYDPKVCDELADEMRSAPKHLDHFKLLFRLSSQTSQTKQATINIDSVTSGSMVSHLLQKFEDKNEIFLTANDEKKMLTESAANIRMEMFNDCEIASPDTENQIVNILKDLLITSRTTIKEQNDKMWDSVFWNDDNYRPDKTTKTLNEILNKLDTETQKKLANLFQKAPERQSGIKLTLDEGQNEKIIQHNYDANSWTEVDKISSTISGKLADTSDISVRVESLKEDVEKLLQESRNHVQFDGEKFVPKPLQLSRINLGKFRDSQSFQDRNVRVRYTNAELSAPIKLMEHAELTVTDEWNNLKEQLKATAELLNRKSGELSSVKLDLTNTRIDLAAAVTKLGEMNNEWTNKFKATAELLNTTVKNLVKTNDELSHVKRDLTHTTNAIKATLIRLGHERKVNEENWRNNHELRVNESAISISLETTILNLNATRTELIKVKSGVADLKTKLNNRTSEIVDIGKMPSSCFDLERMGHKLSGFFSVKGSKKMEMIFCDFNSNQNEKQKWIGYADVKSAPVHFYVQRNTKFNTTGTPIPFELARVNEGNAMDLTSGKFTAPRPGIYFFSFTGMVDLPASSSVYLGVCLYLNGDKIGRSLVDEANTKKGHNIPLTLQSTLNLKSGDQVWVAIDAMSSGAFLVDDSNPYTHFTGFMLDENIVASL
;
A
#
# COMPACT_ATOMS: atom_id res chain seq x y z
N MET A 1 -64.75 -38.14 36.47
CA MET A 1 -64.29 -37.98 35.08
C MET A 1 -64.15 -36.49 34.86
N ILE A 2 -62.93 -35.94 34.89
CA ILE A 2 -62.48 -34.62 34.39
C ILE A 2 -61.01 -34.49 34.83
N ALA A 3 -60.11 -34.30 33.86
CA ALA A 3 -58.81 -33.67 34.03
C ALA A 3 -58.45 -32.94 32.72
N ILE A 4 -58.03 -31.68 32.87
CA ILE A 4 -57.70 -30.65 31.88
C ILE A 4 -56.16 -30.58 31.75
N PRO A 5 -55.58 -30.05 30.64
CA PRO A 5 -54.26 -30.44 30.14
C PRO A 5 -53.10 -29.57 30.63
N ILE A 6 -51.90 -30.14 30.63
CA ILE A 6 -50.63 -29.48 31.00
C ILE A 6 -49.89 -29.04 29.74
N LYS A 7 -49.48 -27.77 29.74
CA LYS A 7 -48.66 -27.11 28.71
C LYS A 7 -47.23 -27.67 28.69
N PHE A 8 -46.75 -28.05 27.50
CA PHE A 8 -45.35 -28.28 27.22
C PHE A 8 -44.61 -26.93 27.12
N VAL A 9 -43.60 -26.73 27.97
CA VAL A 9 -42.56 -25.71 27.80
C VAL A 9 -41.32 -26.44 27.30
N VAL A 10 -40.92 -26.18 26.06
CA VAL A 10 -39.66 -26.63 25.49
C VAL A 10 -38.57 -25.69 26.01
N VAL A 11 -37.76 -26.17 26.97
CA VAL A 11 -36.51 -25.53 27.36
C VAL A 11 -35.41 -26.11 26.47
N ILE A 12 -34.97 -25.35 25.49
CA ILE A 12 -33.76 -25.65 24.71
C ILE A 12 -32.57 -25.35 25.62
N VAL A 13 -31.98 -26.39 26.19
CA VAL A 13 -30.66 -26.31 26.85
C VAL A 13 -29.61 -26.38 25.73
N LEU A 14 -29.07 -25.23 25.33
CA LEU A 14 -27.86 -25.16 24.52
C LEU A 14 -26.67 -25.48 25.41
N THR A 15 -26.24 -26.75 25.41
CA THR A 15 -24.92 -27.14 25.90
C THR A 15 -23.87 -26.60 24.93
N VAL A 16 -23.25 -25.47 25.26
CA VAL A 16 -22.00 -25.04 24.61
C VAL A 16 -20.90 -25.96 25.14
N ALA A 17 -20.43 -26.86 24.29
CA ALA A 17 -19.34 -27.75 24.60
C ALA A 17 -18.03 -26.95 24.73
N CYS A 18 -17.64 -26.63 25.96
CA CYS A 18 -16.23 -26.81 26.31
C CYS A 18 -15.97 -28.32 26.18
N CYS A 19 -15.46 -28.76 25.03
CA CYS A 19 -14.96 -30.12 24.89
C CYS A 19 -13.85 -30.31 25.93
N TYR A 20 -14.19 -30.94 27.06
CA TYR A 20 -13.19 -31.56 27.91
C TYR A 20 -12.38 -32.50 27.01
N CYS A 21 -11.09 -32.21 26.79
CA CYS A 21 -10.15 -33.24 26.35
C CYS A 21 -10.03 -34.22 27.53
N GLN A 22 -11.02 -35.10 27.74
CA GLN A 22 -10.91 -36.21 28.67
C GLN A 22 -9.82 -37.13 28.09
N SER A 23 -8.66 -37.12 28.73
CA SER A 23 -7.73 -38.22 28.56
C SER A 23 -8.45 -39.49 29.03
N GLU A 24 -8.58 -40.48 28.15
CA GLU A 24 -8.86 -41.83 28.60
C GLU A 24 -7.80 -42.19 29.66
N LYS A 25 -8.28 -42.57 30.84
CA LYS A 25 -7.45 -42.91 31.99
C LYS A 25 -6.47 -44.03 31.61
N ILE A 26 -5.20 -43.68 31.44
CA ILE A 26 -4.09 -44.61 31.59
C ILE A 26 -3.02 -43.94 32.45
N GLY A 27 -2.87 -44.43 33.70
CA GLY A 27 -1.63 -44.35 34.49
C GLY A 27 -1.29 -43.02 35.20
N SER A 28 -1.67 -42.93 36.48
CA SER A 28 -0.97 -42.27 37.60
C SER A 28 -0.17 -40.97 37.42
N ASP A 29 -0.60 -40.01 36.61
CA ASP A 29 -0.06 -38.64 36.66
C ASP A 29 -1.11 -37.68 37.22
N SER A 30 -0.70 -36.83 38.18
CA SER A 30 -1.55 -35.80 38.80
C SER A 30 -2.27 -35.00 37.72
N SER A 31 -3.56 -34.73 37.89
CA SER A 31 -4.34 -34.01 36.88
C SER A 31 -3.63 -32.70 36.49
N THR A 32 -3.68 -32.31 35.21
CA THR A 32 -2.98 -31.11 34.72
C THR A 32 -3.40 -29.83 35.48
N TRP A 33 -4.61 -29.84 36.01
CA TRP A 33 -5.21 -28.85 36.90
C TRP A 33 -4.55 -28.76 38.28
N GLU A 34 -4.14 -29.88 38.88
CA GLU A 34 -3.37 -29.90 40.14
C GLU A 34 -2.02 -29.21 40.00
N LYS A 35 -1.33 -29.39 38.86
CA LYS A 35 -0.05 -28.70 38.58
C LYS A 35 -0.22 -27.18 38.39
N LEU A 36 -1.40 -26.75 37.94
CA LEU A 36 -1.75 -25.34 37.77
C LEU A 36 -2.25 -24.67 39.05
N GLN A 37 -2.58 -25.44 40.08
CA GLN A 37 -3.31 -24.95 41.25
C GLN A 37 -4.63 -24.26 40.87
N ILE A 38 -5.33 -24.78 39.85
CA ILE A 38 -6.66 -24.29 39.41
C ILE A 38 -7.68 -25.42 39.55
N SER A 39 -8.86 -25.10 40.08
CA SER A 39 -9.98 -26.04 40.18
C SER A 39 -10.40 -26.51 38.79
N PRO A 40 -10.56 -27.82 38.56
CA PRO A 40 -11.05 -28.35 37.29
C PRO A 40 -12.54 -28.05 37.06
N ASP A 41 -13.28 -27.73 38.12
CA ASP A 41 -14.69 -27.36 38.05
C ASP A 41 -14.83 -25.84 37.88
N THR A 42 -15.69 -25.44 36.95
CA THR A 42 -16.07 -24.03 36.73
C THR A 42 -16.76 -23.50 37.98
N PHE A 43 -16.24 -22.41 38.55
CA PHE A 43 -16.80 -21.73 39.72
C PHE A 43 -18.07 -20.94 39.38
N SER A 44 -18.03 -20.20 38.28
CA SER A 44 -19.15 -19.43 37.74
C SER A 44 -18.87 -19.08 36.28
N SER A 45 -19.83 -18.45 35.61
CA SER A 45 -19.64 -17.96 34.25
C SER A 45 -20.32 -16.61 34.06
N VAL A 46 -19.75 -15.78 33.18
CA VAL A 46 -20.26 -14.46 32.83
C VAL A 46 -20.53 -14.40 31.33
N GLU A 47 -21.71 -13.89 30.96
CA GLU A 47 -22.02 -13.57 29.58
C GLU A 47 -21.30 -12.29 29.18
N TYR A 48 -20.59 -12.32 28.06
CA TYR A 48 -19.94 -11.15 27.47
C TYR A 48 -20.24 -11.14 25.98
N ALA A 49 -20.93 -10.10 25.51
CA ALA A 49 -21.47 -10.03 24.16
C ALA A 49 -22.29 -11.30 23.83
N ASN A 50 -21.88 -12.06 22.81
CA ASN A 50 -22.55 -13.27 22.33
C ASN A 50 -21.87 -14.57 22.80
N PHE A 51 -21.00 -14.53 23.82
CA PHE A 51 -20.31 -15.72 24.32
C PHE A 51 -20.20 -15.78 25.85
N LEU A 52 -20.05 -17.01 26.35
CA LEU A 52 -19.84 -17.29 27.76
C LEU A 52 -18.35 -17.28 28.10
N VAL A 53 -18.00 -16.67 29.23
CA VAL A 53 -16.65 -16.68 29.81
C VAL A 53 -16.70 -17.43 31.13
N GLU A 54 -15.95 -18.53 31.20
CA GLU A 54 -15.90 -19.41 32.37
C GLU A 54 -14.87 -18.90 33.37
N ILE A 55 -15.22 -18.96 34.66
CA ILE A 55 -14.40 -18.50 35.77
C ILE A 55 -14.07 -19.70 36.66
N TYR A 56 -12.81 -19.77 37.09
CA TYR A 56 -12.21 -20.86 37.85
C TYR A 56 -11.56 -20.32 39.12
N GLU A 57 -11.57 -21.11 40.19
CA GLU A 57 -10.91 -20.77 41.45
C GLU A 57 -9.52 -21.40 41.55
N HIS A 58 -8.61 -20.73 42.28
CA HIS A 58 -7.35 -21.34 42.71
C HIS A 58 -7.60 -22.47 43.72
N THR A 59 -6.96 -23.63 43.58
CA THR A 59 -7.26 -24.83 44.39
C THR A 59 -7.04 -24.65 45.88
N ASP A 60 -6.03 -23.87 46.29
CA ASP A 60 -5.79 -23.57 47.71
C ASP A 60 -6.91 -22.72 48.37
N ASN A 61 -7.82 -22.12 47.58
CA ASN A 61 -8.98 -21.40 48.11
C ASN A 61 -9.99 -22.30 48.82
N ASN A 62 -9.92 -23.63 48.60
CA ASN A 62 -10.82 -24.64 49.17
C ASN A 62 -10.28 -25.29 50.46
N LYS A 63 -9.02 -25.03 50.83
CA LYS A 63 -8.49 -25.45 52.13
C LYS A 63 -9.10 -24.55 53.20
N ALA A 64 -9.53 -25.13 54.31
CA ALA A 64 -9.97 -24.40 55.51
C ALA A 64 -8.79 -23.67 56.15
N SER A 65 -8.34 -22.59 55.50
CA SER A 65 -7.31 -21.68 55.98
C SER A 65 -8.00 -20.57 56.79
N THR A 66 -7.38 -20.18 57.89
CA THR A 66 -7.80 -19.18 58.89
C THR A 66 -7.95 -17.75 58.36
N THR A 67 -8.02 -17.53 57.04
CA THR A 67 -8.17 -16.22 56.41
C THR A 67 -9.65 -15.97 56.10
N THR A 68 -10.31 -15.27 57.01
CA THR A 68 -11.70 -14.75 56.91
C THR A 68 -11.91 -13.73 55.78
N ASN A 69 -10.93 -13.47 54.93
CA ASN A 69 -10.96 -12.39 53.95
C ASN A 69 -11.02 -12.94 52.52
N MET A 70 -12.23 -13.09 51.97
CA MET A 70 -12.46 -13.62 50.62
C MET A 70 -11.86 -12.74 49.51
N SER A 71 -11.55 -11.47 49.80
CA SER A 71 -10.87 -10.52 48.91
C SER A 71 -9.45 -10.94 48.46
N GLN A 72 -8.82 -11.92 49.14
CA GLN A 72 -7.47 -12.43 48.82
C GLN A 72 -7.47 -13.70 47.95
N LYS A 73 -8.64 -14.26 47.63
CA LYS A 73 -8.76 -15.43 46.76
C LYS A 73 -8.39 -15.06 45.32
N LYS A 74 -7.66 -15.96 44.66
CA LYS A 74 -7.28 -15.81 43.24
C LYS A 74 -8.28 -16.54 42.33
N TYR A 75 -8.64 -15.89 41.23
CA TYR A 75 -9.58 -16.34 40.22
C TYR A 75 -8.95 -16.29 38.83
N PHE A 76 -9.34 -17.23 37.98
CA PHE A 76 -8.91 -17.31 36.59
C PHE A 76 -10.11 -17.32 35.66
N TYR A 77 -10.00 -16.74 34.46
CA TYR A 77 -11.06 -16.81 33.45
C TYR A 77 -10.53 -17.32 32.10
N SER A 78 -11.41 -18.00 31.35
CA SER A 78 -11.09 -18.56 30.03
C SER A 78 -10.74 -17.44 29.01
N PRO A 79 -9.81 -17.67 28.07
CA PRO A 79 -9.52 -16.69 27.02
C PRO A 79 -10.73 -16.42 26.12
N LEU A 80 -10.77 -15.22 25.54
CA LEU A 80 -11.83 -14.77 24.63
C LEU A 80 -11.72 -15.38 23.23
N THR A 81 -10.50 -15.48 22.70
CA THR A 81 -10.18 -15.98 21.34
C THR A 81 -10.98 -15.30 20.22
N ILE A 82 -11.09 -13.97 20.27
CA ILE A 82 -11.85 -13.17 19.30
C ILE A 82 -10.98 -12.87 18.07
N LEU A 83 -11.47 -13.16 16.88
CA LEU A 83 -10.80 -12.79 15.63
C LEU A 83 -10.89 -11.29 15.36
N ASP A 84 -9.75 -10.62 15.26
CA ASP A 84 -9.70 -9.29 14.65
C ASP A 84 -9.65 -9.45 13.13
N HIS A 85 -10.81 -9.66 12.53
CA HIS A 85 -10.93 -9.96 11.11
C HIS A 85 -10.39 -8.86 10.19
N LYS A 86 -10.34 -7.60 10.67
CA LYS A 86 -9.80 -6.46 9.91
C LYS A 86 -8.27 -6.45 9.88
N SER A 87 -7.61 -7.17 10.78
CA SER A 87 -6.14 -7.25 10.85
C SER A 87 -5.52 -8.16 9.78
N ALA A 88 -6.32 -8.92 9.04
CA ALA A 88 -5.86 -9.83 8.00
C ALA A 88 -5.03 -9.06 6.97
N VAL A 89 -3.83 -9.51 6.64
CA VAL A 89 -2.94 -8.91 5.63
C VAL A 89 -2.14 -9.99 4.92
N SER A 90 -2.06 -9.90 3.60
CA SER A 90 -1.16 -10.71 2.79
C SER A 90 0.21 -10.04 2.69
N SER A 91 1.27 -10.85 2.73
CA SER A 91 2.65 -10.39 2.65
C SER A 91 3.56 -11.47 2.08
N TYR A 92 4.71 -11.08 1.51
CA TYR A 92 5.73 -12.05 1.07
C TYR A 92 6.91 -12.08 2.04
N ASN A 93 7.11 -13.22 2.71
CA ASN A 93 8.20 -13.38 3.65
C ASN A 93 9.50 -13.71 2.91
N ARG A 94 10.42 -12.73 2.88
CA ARG A 94 11.70 -12.84 2.14
C ARG A 94 12.69 -13.83 2.74
N PHE A 95 12.52 -14.22 4.00
CA PHE A 95 13.37 -15.19 4.68
C PHE A 95 12.92 -16.62 4.40
N THR A 96 11.61 -16.89 4.52
CA THR A 96 11.04 -18.21 4.23
C THR A 96 10.81 -18.43 2.72
N LYS A 97 10.88 -17.35 1.92
CA LYS A 97 10.59 -17.34 0.47
C LYS A 97 9.18 -17.82 0.17
N GLN A 98 8.23 -17.53 1.05
CA GLN A 98 6.84 -17.94 0.92
C GLN A 98 5.88 -16.76 1.09
N PRO A 99 4.79 -16.71 0.30
CA PRO A 99 3.65 -15.85 0.59
C PRO A 99 3.00 -16.27 1.91
N GLU A 100 2.65 -15.29 2.74
CA GLU A 100 2.06 -15.50 4.06
C GLU A 100 0.92 -14.50 4.31
N MET A 101 -0.24 -15.02 4.72
CA MET A 101 -1.34 -14.22 5.24
C MET A 101 -1.23 -14.16 6.76
N ARG A 102 -1.23 -12.97 7.34
CA ARG A 102 -1.13 -12.74 8.78
C ARG A 102 -2.40 -12.12 9.32
N PHE A 103 -2.79 -12.53 10.51
CA PHE A 103 -3.97 -11.99 11.19
C PHE A 103 -3.80 -12.07 12.71
N ARG A 104 -4.60 -11.30 13.44
CA ARG A 104 -4.52 -11.14 14.88
C ARG A 104 -5.75 -11.73 15.57
N ILE A 105 -5.51 -12.41 16.69
CA ILE A 105 -6.56 -12.87 17.60
C ILE A 105 -6.38 -12.17 18.94
N GLU A 106 -7.48 -11.65 19.46
CA GLU A 106 -7.59 -11.05 20.78
C GLU A 106 -7.91 -12.13 21.83
N MET A 107 -7.05 -12.23 22.83
CA MET A 107 -7.09 -13.26 23.86
C MET A 107 -7.83 -12.78 25.10
N TRP A 108 -7.74 -11.50 25.44
CA TRP A 108 -8.46 -10.83 26.52
C TRP A 108 -8.36 -9.30 26.38
N ASN A 109 -9.25 -8.58 27.08
CA ASN A 109 -9.20 -7.12 27.20
C ASN A 109 -9.62 -6.66 28.61
N ASP A 110 -9.44 -5.37 28.88
CA ASP A 110 -9.75 -4.79 30.19
C ASP A 110 -11.27 -4.82 30.47
N LYS A 111 -12.11 -4.79 29.43
CA LYS A 111 -13.57 -4.80 29.58
C LYS A 111 -14.05 -6.14 30.14
N ILE A 112 -13.61 -7.28 29.58
CA ILE A 112 -13.98 -8.59 30.13
C ILE A 112 -13.42 -8.78 31.54
N GLN A 113 -12.18 -8.33 31.80
CA GLN A 113 -11.59 -8.47 33.13
C GLN A 113 -12.42 -7.70 34.17
N ASN A 114 -12.88 -6.50 33.83
CA ASN A 114 -13.77 -5.71 34.67
C ASN A 114 -15.14 -6.38 34.87
N GLU A 115 -15.75 -6.92 33.82
CA GLU A 115 -17.02 -7.67 33.93
C GLU A 115 -16.88 -8.89 34.86
N VAL A 116 -15.80 -9.66 34.73
CA VAL A 116 -15.49 -10.79 35.62
C VAL A 116 -15.33 -10.31 37.07
N ILE A 117 -14.59 -9.22 37.31
CA ILE A 117 -14.42 -8.66 38.66
C ILE A 117 -15.77 -8.22 39.25
N GLN A 118 -16.63 -7.55 38.48
CA GLN A 118 -17.95 -7.13 38.94
C GLN A 118 -18.87 -8.33 39.23
N HIS A 119 -18.83 -9.35 38.38
CA HIS A 119 -19.57 -10.58 38.58
C HIS A 119 -19.14 -11.31 39.85
N LEU A 120 -17.83 -11.47 40.04
CA LEU A 120 -17.27 -12.07 41.25
C LEU A 120 -17.57 -11.25 42.51
N LYS A 121 -17.51 -9.91 42.45
CA LYS A 121 -17.91 -9.02 43.57
C LYS A 121 -19.35 -9.28 44.02
N LYS A 122 -20.26 -9.53 43.07
CA LYS A 122 -21.67 -9.87 43.37
C LYS A 122 -21.82 -11.24 44.03
N ILE A 123 -21.07 -12.25 43.59
CA ILE A 123 -21.15 -13.62 44.14
C ILE A 123 -20.46 -13.73 45.51
N VAL A 124 -19.27 -13.16 45.63
CA VAL A 124 -18.41 -13.27 46.83
C VAL A 124 -18.87 -12.29 47.93
N GLY A 125 -19.54 -11.19 47.57
CA GLY A 125 -20.03 -10.19 48.51
C GLY A 125 -18.94 -9.31 49.13
N GLN A 126 -17.71 -9.35 48.59
CA GLN A 126 -16.56 -8.54 49.01
C GLN A 126 -15.87 -7.91 47.79
N GLU A 127 -15.10 -6.84 48.01
CA GLU A 127 -14.26 -6.28 46.95
C GLU A 127 -13.12 -7.23 46.56
N ILE A 128 -12.90 -7.37 45.26
CA ILE A 128 -11.86 -8.23 44.70
C ILE A 128 -10.85 -7.33 44.00
N GLN A 129 -9.58 -7.45 44.39
CA GLN A 129 -8.50 -6.71 43.75
C GLN A 129 -8.29 -7.22 42.32
N SER A 130 -8.09 -6.29 41.37
CA SER A 130 -7.87 -6.63 39.95
C SER A 130 -6.70 -7.60 39.73
N ASP A 131 -5.66 -7.52 40.57
CA ASP A 131 -4.49 -8.40 40.50
C ASP A 131 -4.79 -9.87 40.88
N ASN A 132 -5.91 -10.12 41.54
CA ASN A 132 -6.37 -11.46 41.93
C ASN A 132 -7.19 -12.14 40.83
N VAL A 133 -7.55 -11.43 39.76
CA VAL A 133 -8.28 -11.99 38.61
C VAL A 133 -7.36 -11.99 37.39
N LYS A 134 -7.08 -13.17 36.83
CA LYS A 134 -6.16 -13.31 35.68
C LYS A 134 -6.74 -14.18 34.59
N ILE A 135 -6.28 -14.00 33.36
CA ILE A 135 -6.56 -14.97 32.30
C ILE A 135 -5.93 -16.32 32.67
N PHE A 136 -6.56 -17.41 32.22
CA PHE A 136 -6.05 -18.77 32.37
C PHE A 136 -4.57 -18.83 31.94
N PRO A 137 -3.65 -19.38 32.78
CA PRO A 137 -2.21 -19.27 32.58
C PRO A 137 -1.72 -20.19 31.47
N MET A 138 -1.83 -19.73 30.23
CA MET A 138 -1.34 -20.40 29.03
C MET A 138 0.06 -19.91 28.69
N LYS A 139 0.94 -20.82 28.27
CA LYS A 139 2.34 -20.48 27.93
C LYS A 139 2.67 -20.76 26.47
N LYS A 140 2.00 -21.75 25.89
CA LYS A 140 2.11 -22.08 24.49
C LYS A 140 0.73 -22.12 23.84
N ILE A 141 0.66 -21.63 22.62
CA ILE A 141 -0.56 -21.57 21.83
C ILE A 141 -0.24 -21.99 20.40
N ILE A 142 -1.17 -22.66 19.75
CA ILE A 142 -1.08 -23.04 18.35
C ILE A 142 -2.44 -22.89 17.68
N LEU A 143 -2.43 -22.49 16.42
CA LEU A 143 -3.60 -22.45 15.56
C LEU A 143 -3.74 -23.80 14.85
N THR A 144 -4.95 -24.35 14.83
CA THR A 144 -5.29 -25.57 14.09
C THR A 144 -6.55 -25.37 13.28
N SER A 145 -6.75 -26.24 12.29
CA SER A 145 -7.97 -26.36 11.52
C SER A 145 -8.61 -27.72 11.77
N ILE A 146 -9.94 -27.74 11.90
CA ILE A 146 -10.75 -28.97 11.96
C ILE A 146 -11.12 -29.52 10.57
N VAL A 147 -10.85 -28.77 9.51
CA VAL A 147 -10.99 -29.24 8.11
C VAL A 147 -9.63 -29.29 7.40
N PRO A 148 -9.41 -30.23 6.46
CA PRO A 148 -8.20 -30.24 5.64
C PRO A 148 -8.04 -28.91 4.89
N THR A 149 -6.79 -28.47 4.72
CA THR A 149 -6.48 -27.21 4.04
C THR A 149 -5.68 -27.50 2.78
N GLU A 150 -6.21 -27.09 1.61
CA GLU A 150 -5.61 -27.41 0.31
C GLU A 150 -4.66 -26.32 -0.21
N ASP A 151 -5.07 -25.05 -0.11
CA ASP A 151 -4.37 -23.93 -0.77
C ASP A 151 -3.37 -23.20 0.15
N TYR A 152 -3.42 -23.51 1.45
CA TYR A 152 -2.53 -22.95 2.46
C TYR A 152 -2.14 -23.99 3.51
N SER A 153 -1.10 -23.67 4.27
CA SER A 153 -0.61 -24.49 5.38
C SER A 153 -0.58 -23.68 6.67
N ILE A 154 -0.82 -24.38 7.79
CA ILE A 154 -0.76 -23.81 9.14
C ILE A 154 0.52 -24.30 9.81
N SER A 155 1.21 -23.42 10.53
CA SER A 155 2.44 -23.79 11.22
C SER A 155 2.17 -24.88 12.29
N PRO A 156 2.88 -26.03 12.26
CA PRO A 156 2.76 -27.07 13.29
C PRO A 156 3.56 -26.73 14.56
N VAL A 157 4.02 -25.49 14.70
CA VAL A 157 4.91 -25.06 15.78
C VAL A 157 4.14 -24.30 16.84
N TRP A 158 4.27 -24.76 18.09
CA TRP A 158 3.76 -24.05 19.26
C TRP A 158 4.43 -22.69 19.43
N SER A 159 3.63 -21.63 19.44
CA SER A 159 4.07 -20.26 19.71
C SER A 159 4.09 -19.97 21.21
N ASN A 160 5.12 -19.26 21.67
CA ASN A 160 5.13 -18.79 23.06
C ASN A 160 4.13 -17.65 23.23
N TYR A 161 3.35 -17.70 24.31
CA TYR A 161 2.38 -16.67 24.65
C TYR A 161 2.68 -16.09 26.03
N ASP A 162 2.78 -14.76 26.11
CA ASP A 162 2.81 -14.05 27.38
C ASP A 162 1.37 -13.68 27.75
N SER A 163 0.90 -14.18 28.90
CA SER A 163 -0.40 -13.86 29.49
C SER A 163 -0.65 -12.36 29.68
N LYS A 164 0.39 -11.50 29.68
CA LYS A 164 0.23 -10.03 29.68
C LYS A 164 -0.14 -9.44 28.32
N SER A 165 0.13 -10.17 27.22
CA SER A 165 -0.23 -9.72 25.89
C SER A 165 -1.74 -9.89 25.70
N LYS A 166 -2.42 -8.87 25.20
CA LYS A 166 -3.88 -8.92 24.95
C LYS A 166 -4.24 -9.67 23.67
N SER A 167 -3.29 -9.81 22.75
CA SER A 167 -3.48 -10.40 21.43
C SER A 167 -2.24 -11.13 20.93
N ILE A 168 -2.40 -12.00 19.94
CA ILE A 168 -1.31 -12.71 19.27
C ILE A 168 -1.53 -12.72 17.75
N TRP A 169 -0.44 -12.71 16.98
CA TRP A 169 -0.46 -12.85 15.52
C TRP A 169 -0.26 -14.30 15.10
N PHE A 170 -1.04 -14.74 14.11
CA PHE A 170 -0.85 -16.00 13.40
C PHE A 170 -0.55 -15.75 11.93
N SER A 171 0.04 -16.76 11.28
CA SER A 171 0.32 -16.76 9.85
C SER A 171 -0.15 -18.04 9.19
N LEU A 172 -0.73 -17.92 7.99
CA LEU A 172 -0.98 -19.00 7.05
C LEU A 172 0.02 -18.86 5.90
N SER A 173 0.69 -19.94 5.52
CA SER A 173 1.63 -19.93 4.40
C SER A 173 0.92 -20.45 3.14
N CYS A 174 0.83 -19.63 2.10
CA CYS A 174 0.14 -19.97 0.85
C CYS A 174 1.11 -20.46 -0.22
N TYR A 175 0.60 -21.24 -1.17
CA TYR A 175 1.39 -21.69 -2.34
C TYR A 175 1.45 -20.66 -3.46
N ASP A 176 0.39 -19.86 -3.61
CA ASP A 176 0.29 -18.77 -4.57
C ASP A 176 0.03 -17.44 -3.81
N PRO A 177 0.75 -16.35 -4.12
CA PRO A 177 0.45 -15.03 -3.57
C PRO A 177 -1.03 -14.61 -3.71
N LYS A 178 -1.68 -14.94 -4.83
CA LYS A 178 -3.09 -14.60 -5.07
C LYS A 178 -4.02 -15.24 -4.04
N VAL A 179 -3.75 -16.49 -3.67
CA VAL A 179 -4.52 -17.20 -2.63
C VAL A 179 -4.42 -16.46 -1.30
N CYS A 180 -3.23 -15.98 -0.92
CA CYS A 180 -3.05 -15.21 0.31
C CYS A 180 -3.80 -13.86 0.26
N ASP A 181 -3.84 -13.20 -0.90
CA ASP A 181 -4.61 -11.97 -1.09
C ASP A 181 -6.12 -12.24 -0.95
N GLU A 182 -6.62 -13.29 -1.62
CA GLU A 182 -8.03 -13.73 -1.58
C GLU A 182 -8.46 -14.13 -0.16
N LEU A 183 -7.66 -14.94 0.54
CA LEU A 183 -7.93 -15.34 1.92
C LEU A 183 -7.96 -14.13 2.88
N ALA A 184 -7.08 -13.14 2.67
CA ALA A 184 -7.07 -11.93 3.48
C ALA A 184 -8.33 -11.09 3.24
N ASP A 185 -8.77 -10.96 1.99
CA ASP A 185 -9.99 -10.26 1.63
C ASP A 185 -11.24 -10.98 2.13
N GLU A 186 -11.27 -12.31 2.03
CA GLU A 186 -12.35 -13.14 2.56
C GLU A 186 -12.43 -13.05 4.09
N MET A 187 -11.29 -13.11 4.81
CA MET A 187 -11.28 -12.90 6.26
C MET A 187 -11.88 -11.54 6.64
N ARG A 188 -11.54 -10.48 5.90
CA ARG A 188 -12.07 -9.14 6.20
C ARG A 188 -13.56 -9.00 5.90
N SER A 189 -14.02 -9.57 4.79
CA SER A 189 -15.37 -9.37 4.24
C SER A 189 -16.40 -10.40 4.72
N ALA A 190 -16.00 -11.65 4.87
CA ALA A 190 -16.83 -12.79 5.26
C ALA A 190 -16.16 -13.65 6.36
N PRO A 191 -15.85 -13.07 7.54
CA PRO A 191 -15.09 -13.77 8.59
C PRO A 191 -15.76 -15.04 9.13
N LYS A 192 -17.07 -15.22 8.92
CA LYS A 192 -17.83 -16.41 9.34
C LYS A 192 -17.36 -17.69 8.62
N HIS A 193 -16.73 -17.58 7.45
CA HIS A 193 -16.18 -18.75 6.72
C HIS A 193 -14.92 -19.36 7.37
N LEU A 194 -14.45 -18.79 8.48
CA LEU A 194 -13.22 -19.20 9.17
C LEU A 194 -13.49 -19.85 10.54
N ASP A 195 -14.71 -20.32 10.77
CA ASP A 195 -15.14 -20.98 12.00
C ASP A 195 -14.51 -22.38 12.19
N HIS A 196 -13.89 -22.93 11.14
CA HIS A 196 -13.10 -24.16 11.18
C HIS A 196 -11.74 -24.01 11.89
N PHE A 197 -11.34 -22.80 12.27
CA PHE A 197 -10.13 -22.60 13.04
C PHE A 197 -10.38 -22.74 14.55
N LYS A 198 -9.44 -23.39 15.23
CA LYS A 198 -9.41 -23.52 16.69
C LYS A 198 -8.03 -23.17 17.22
N LEU A 199 -7.99 -22.69 18.46
CA LEU A 199 -6.76 -22.50 19.22
C LEU A 199 -6.61 -23.62 20.23
N LEU A 200 -5.42 -24.20 20.25
CA LEU A 200 -5.02 -25.17 21.24
C LEU A 200 -3.95 -24.57 22.14
N PHE A 201 -4.01 -24.93 23.42
CA PHE A 201 -3.17 -24.34 24.44
C PHE A 201 -2.41 -25.38 25.22
N ARG A 202 -1.19 -25.01 25.59
CA ARG A 202 -0.28 -25.88 26.30
C ARG A 202 0.48 -25.20 27.43
N LEU A 203 0.74 -25.99 28.47
CA LEU A 203 1.55 -25.59 29.62
C LEU A 203 3.03 -25.92 29.42
N SER A 204 3.92 -25.14 30.03
CA SER A 204 5.38 -25.25 29.83
C SER A 204 6.00 -26.60 30.26
N SER A 205 5.32 -27.39 31.10
CA SER A 205 5.91 -28.53 31.81
C SER A 205 5.81 -29.88 31.08
N GLN A 206 5.15 -29.96 29.92
CA GLN A 206 4.89 -31.25 29.28
C GLN A 206 6.01 -31.72 28.34
N THR A 207 6.12 -33.04 28.20
CA THR A 207 7.04 -33.74 27.28
C THR A 207 6.27 -34.29 26.08
N SER A 208 6.97 -34.51 24.96
CA SER A 208 6.38 -35.14 23.78
C SER A 208 6.18 -36.64 24.01
N GLN A 209 5.04 -37.17 23.56
CA GLN A 209 4.70 -38.59 23.57
C GLN A 209 4.97 -39.22 22.21
N THR A 210 5.01 -40.55 22.15
CA THR A 210 5.17 -41.30 20.90
C THR A 210 4.10 -42.36 20.75
N LYS A 211 3.54 -42.49 19.55
CA LYS A 211 2.65 -43.61 19.17
C LYS A 211 3.02 -44.16 17.80
N GLN A 212 2.56 -45.37 17.51
CA GLN A 212 2.68 -45.96 16.19
C GLN A 212 1.47 -45.55 15.36
N ALA A 213 1.71 -45.14 14.13
CA ALA A 213 0.68 -44.80 13.17
C ALA A 213 0.95 -45.47 11.83
N THR A 214 -0.11 -45.75 11.09
CA THR A 214 -0.04 -46.45 9.82
C THR A 214 -0.51 -45.51 8.73
N ILE A 215 0.34 -45.28 7.73
CA ILE A 215 -0.03 -44.57 6.51
C ILE A 215 -0.57 -45.65 5.56
N ASN A 216 -1.87 -45.63 5.32
CA ASN A 216 -2.57 -46.53 4.40
C ASN A 216 -2.91 -45.81 3.08
N ILE A 217 -3.40 -46.57 2.10
CA ILE A 217 -3.77 -46.05 0.79
C ILE A 217 -5.00 -45.12 0.84
N ASP A 218 -5.93 -45.38 1.75
CA ASP A 218 -7.19 -44.64 1.89
C ASP A 218 -6.93 -43.21 2.41
N SER A 219 -6.01 -43.04 3.37
CA SER A 219 -5.58 -41.74 3.88
C SER A 219 -4.96 -40.84 2.80
N VAL A 220 -4.31 -41.44 1.79
CA VAL A 220 -3.67 -40.72 0.69
C VAL A 220 -4.67 -40.40 -0.42
N THR A 221 -5.53 -41.35 -0.77
CA THR A 221 -6.46 -41.24 -1.90
C THR A 221 -7.75 -40.49 -1.58
N SER A 222 -8.11 -40.37 -0.30
CA SER A 222 -9.26 -39.58 0.18
C SER A 222 -9.16 -38.06 -0.08
N GLY A 223 -7.97 -37.55 -0.42
CA GLY A 223 -7.79 -36.16 -0.83
C GLY A 223 -8.45 -35.86 -2.18
N SER A 224 -9.06 -34.68 -2.29
CA SER A 224 -9.69 -34.13 -3.49
C SER A 224 -8.72 -34.14 -4.67
N MET A 225 -7.44 -33.76 -4.47
CA MET A 225 -6.48 -33.70 -5.56
C MET A 225 -6.13 -35.09 -6.10
N VAL A 226 -5.81 -36.05 -5.22
CA VAL A 226 -5.47 -37.41 -5.64
C VAL A 226 -6.69 -38.10 -6.25
N SER A 227 -7.86 -37.95 -5.66
CA SER A 227 -9.13 -38.45 -6.20
C SER A 227 -9.41 -37.89 -7.59
N HIS A 228 -9.26 -36.57 -7.79
CA HIS A 228 -9.44 -35.93 -9.08
C HIS A 228 -8.44 -36.46 -10.12
N LEU A 229 -7.16 -36.58 -9.77
CA LEU A 229 -6.14 -37.11 -10.67
C LEU A 229 -6.41 -38.55 -11.08
N LEU A 230 -6.87 -39.39 -10.14
CA LEU A 230 -7.23 -40.78 -10.42
C LEU A 230 -8.44 -40.90 -11.36
N GLN A 231 -9.46 -40.06 -11.15
CA GLN A 231 -10.66 -39.99 -11.97
C GLN A 231 -10.36 -39.45 -13.37
N LYS A 232 -9.58 -38.36 -13.47
CA LYS A 232 -9.29 -37.70 -14.74
C LYS A 232 -8.39 -38.54 -15.65
N PHE A 233 -7.45 -39.29 -15.07
CA PHE A 233 -6.45 -40.05 -15.81
C PHE A 233 -6.65 -41.57 -15.70
N GLU A 234 -7.90 -42.04 -15.75
CA GLU A 234 -8.31 -43.45 -15.57
C GLU A 234 -7.44 -44.45 -16.39
N ASP A 235 -7.07 -44.09 -17.61
CA ASP A 235 -6.29 -44.94 -18.54
C ASP A 235 -4.76 -44.80 -18.44
N LYS A 236 -4.24 -43.89 -17.60
CA LYS A 236 -2.80 -43.63 -17.47
C LYS A 236 -2.25 -44.10 -16.13
N ASN A 237 -1.14 -44.85 -16.17
CA ASN A 237 -0.44 -45.28 -14.96
C ASN A 237 0.62 -44.28 -14.48
N GLU A 238 1.06 -43.36 -15.33
CA GLU A 238 2.03 -42.32 -14.95
C GLU A 238 1.55 -40.94 -15.43
N ILE A 239 1.69 -39.94 -14.58
CA ILE A 239 1.41 -38.53 -14.86
C ILE A 239 2.57 -37.64 -14.39
N PHE A 240 2.58 -36.39 -14.83
CA PHE A 240 3.57 -35.40 -14.42
C PHE A 240 2.89 -34.22 -13.74
N LEU A 241 3.35 -33.85 -12.55
CA LEU A 241 2.88 -32.68 -11.81
C LEU A 241 3.94 -31.57 -11.78
N THR A 242 3.49 -30.32 -11.73
CA THR A 242 4.39 -29.18 -11.45
C THR A 242 4.88 -29.23 -10.00
N ALA A 243 5.94 -28.49 -9.67
CA ALA A 243 6.43 -28.41 -8.29
C ALA A 243 5.39 -27.86 -7.29
N ASN A 244 4.49 -26.97 -7.75
CA ASN A 244 3.41 -26.43 -6.93
C ASN A 244 2.31 -27.47 -6.73
N ASP A 245 1.91 -28.17 -7.79
CA ASP A 245 0.90 -29.24 -7.72
C ASP A 245 1.40 -30.43 -6.89
N GLU A 246 2.67 -30.81 -7.02
CA GLU A 246 3.31 -31.79 -6.14
C GLU A 246 3.19 -31.38 -4.68
N LYS A 247 3.53 -30.11 -4.37
CA LYS A 247 3.47 -29.60 -3.00
C LYS A 247 2.04 -29.58 -2.48
N LYS A 248 1.07 -29.17 -3.30
CA LYS A 248 -0.36 -29.18 -2.96
C LYS A 248 -0.83 -30.60 -2.64
N MET A 249 -0.57 -31.56 -3.53
CA MET A 249 -0.91 -32.97 -3.34
C MET A 249 -0.30 -33.54 -2.05
N LEU A 250 1.00 -33.34 -1.84
CA LEU A 250 1.69 -33.83 -0.65
C LEU A 250 1.14 -33.22 0.65
N THR A 251 0.81 -31.94 0.63
CA THR A 251 0.27 -31.24 1.81
C THR A 251 -1.12 -31.74 2.13
N GLU A 252 -1.99 -31.87 1.13
CA GLU A 252 -3.33 -32.38 1.32
C GLU A 252 -3.30 -33.82 1.87
N SER A 253 -2.51 -34.71 1.25
CA SER A 253 -2.36 -36.08 1.73
C SER A 253 -1.79 -36.11 3.16
N ALA A 254 -0.80 -35.27 3.49
CA ALA A 254 -0.25 -35.18 4.84
C ALA A 254 -1.30 -34.68 5.85
N ALA A 255 -2.13 -33.70 5.47
CA ALA A 255 -3.20 -33.17 6.30
C ALA A 255 -4.28 -34.22 6.60
N ASN A 256 -4.69 -35.00 5.59
CA ASN A 256 -5.65 -36.09 5.76
C ASN A 256 -5.11 -37.18 6.68
N ILE A 257 -3.86 -37.62 6.43
CA ILE A 257 -3.14 -38.57 7.30
C ILE A 257 -3.08 -38.04 8.74
N ARG A 258 -2.75 -36.75 8.93
CA ARG A 258 -2.69 -36.12 10.24
C ARG A 258 -4.04 -36.17 10.95
N MET A 259 -5.12 -35.85 10.26
CA MET A 259 -6.48 -35.85 10.85
C MET A 259 -6.97 -37.25 11.21
N GLU A 260 -6.58 -38.27 10.46
CA GLU A 260 -6.89 -39.67 10.81
C GLU A 260 -6.02 -40.16 11.98
N MET A 261 -4.76 -39.74 12.03
CA MET A 261 -3.79 -40.21 13.02
C MET A 261 -3.90 -39.55 14.39
N PHE A 262 -4.35 -38.30 14.45
CA PHE A 262 -4.33 -37.49 15.67
C PHE A 262 -5.74 -37.01 16.04
N ASN A 263 -6.08 -37.17 17.31
CA ASN A 263 -7.30 -36.59 17.86
C ASN A 263 -7.23 -35.05 17.84
N ASP A 264 -8.38 -34.38 17.96
CA ASP A 264 -8.48 -32.90 17.94
C ASP A 264 -7.55 -32.16 18.93
N CYS A 265 -7.13 -32.83 20.02
CA CYS A 265 -6.24 -32.26 21.04
C CYS A 265 -4.76 -32.69 20.85
N GLU A 266 -4.44 -33.55 19.89
CA GLU A 266 -3.09 -34.06 19.66
C GLU A 266 -2.39 -33.30 18.53
N ILE A 267 -1.20 -32.79 18.81
CA ILE A 267 -0.41 -32.01 17.86
C ILE A 267 0.87 -32.75 17.51
N ALA A 268 0.99 -33.14 16.24
CA ALA A 268 2.19 -33.73 15.68
C ALA A 268 3.39 -32.79 15.83
N SER A 269 4.55 -33.33 16.18
CA SER A 269 5.79 -32.54 16.19
C SER A 269 6.20 -32.16 14.76
N PRO A 270 6.92 -31.04 14.56
CA PRO A 270 7.43 -30.67 13.24
C PRO A 270 8.25 -31.77 12.54
N ASP A 271 9.02 -32.54 13.31
CA ASP A 271 9.77 -33.69 12.79
C ASP A 271 8.85 -34.80 12.23
N THR A 272 7.70 -35.00 12.88
CA THR A 272 6.70 -35.99 12.45
C THR A 272 6.08 -35.58 11.14
N GLU A 273 5.73 -34.29 10.99
CA GLU A 273 5.22 -33.77 9.74
C GLU A 273 6.22 -33.94 8.58
N ASN A 274 7.48 -33.56 8.81
CA ASN A 274 8.52 -33.77 7.82
C ASN A 274 8.72 -35.25 7.47
N GLN A 275 8.60 -36.15 8.45
CA GLN A 275 8.69 -37.58 8.23
C GLN A 275 7.54 -38.09 7.35
N ILE A 276 6.29 -37.69 7.63
CA ILE A 276 5.12 -38.05 6.82
C ILE A 276 5.30 -37.55 5.39
N VAL A 277 5.63 -36.27 5.21
CA VAL A 277 5.84 -35.68 3.87
C VAL A 277 6.97 -36.40 3.12
N ASN A 278 8.06 -36.79 3.77
CA ASN A 278 9.14 -37.52 3.12
C ASN A 278 8.73 -38.94 2.71
N ILE A 279 7.98 -39.65 3.55
CA ILE A 279 7.43 -40.96 3.21
C ILE A 279 6.47 -40.82 2.02
N LEU A 280 5.61 -39.81 2.02
CA LEU A 280 4.75 -39.50 0.88
C LEU A 280 5.58 -39.19 -0.36
N LYS A 281 6.65 -38.40 -0.29
CA LYS A 281 7.52 -38.16 -1.45
C LYS A 281 8.08 -39.47 -2.01
N ASP A 282 8.59 -40.36 -1.16
CA ASP A 282 9.15 -41.64 -1.59
C ASP A 282 8.08 -42.59 -2.17
N LEU A 283 6.83 -42.49 -1.69
CA LEU A 283 5.72 -43.30 -2.17
C LEU A 283 5.13 -42.76 -3.49
N LEU A 284 4.85 -41.45 -3.53
CA LEU A 284 4.10 -40.79 -4.60
C LEU A 284 5.01 -40.39 -5.78
N ILE A 285 6.25 -39.99 -5.53
CA ILE A 285 7.15 -39.44 -6.55
C ILE A 285 8.13 -40.52 -7.02
N THR A 286 7.98 -40.95 -8.27
CA THR A 286 8.83 -42.03 -8.84
C THR A 286 10.14 -41.49 -9.40
N SER A 287 10.13 -40.28 -9.97
CA SER A 287 11.33 -39.59 -10.46
C SER A 287 11.05 -38.11 -10.68
N ARG A 288 12.12 -37.31 -10.78
CA ARG A 288 12.04 -35.91 -11.22
C ARG A 288 12.66 -35.76 -12.60
N THR A 289 12.04 -34.98 -13.47
CA THR A 289 12.54 -34.74 -14.82
C THR A 289 12.47 -33.25 -15.15
N THR A 290 13.44 -32.78 -15.91
CA THR A 290 13.44 -31.43 -16.47
C THR A 290 13.17 -31.54 -17.96
N ILE A 291 12.01 -31.07 -18.41
CA ILE A 291 11.73 -31.07 -19.85
C ILE A 291 12.52 -29.94 -20.49
N LYS A 292 13.40 -30.29 -21.45
CA LYS A 292 14.11 -29.32 -22.28
C LYS A 292 13.43 -29.13 -23.65
N GLU A 293 12.86 -30.18 -24.26
CA GLU A 293 12.07 -30.11 -25.51
C GLU A 293 11.02 -31.24 -25.59
N GLN A 294 10.00 -31.02 -26.43
CA GLN A 294 8.60 -31.45 -26.32
C GLN A 294 8.27 -32.94 -26.56
N ASN A 295 7.30 -33.47 -25.78
CA ASN A 295 6.44 -34.58 -26.20
C ASN A 295 4.99 -34.25 -25.80
N ASP A 296 4.10 -34.16 -26.78
CA ASP A 296 2.69 -33.79 -26.59
C ASP A 296 1.97 -34.64 -25.52
N LYS A 297 2.38 -35.90 -25.35
CA LYS A 297 1.78 -36.81 -24.37
C LYS A 297 2.00 -36.42 -22.91
N MET A 298 3.03 -35.60 -22.60
CA MET A 298 3.34 -35.18 -21.23
C MET A 298 2.51 -33.97 -20.79
N TRP A 299 2.28 -33.00 -21.69
CA TRP A 299 1.59 -31.75 -21.35
C TRP A 299 0.15 -31.95 -20.88
N ASP A 300 -0.54 -32.94 -21.43
CA ASP A 300 -1.92 -33.29 -21.04
C ASP A 300 -2.04 -33.72 -19.57
N SER A 301 -0.92 -34.12 -18.95
CA SER A 301 -0.88 -34.47 -17.53
C SER A 301 -0.44 -33.33 -16.60
N VAL A 302 0.21 -32.28 -17.15
CA VAL A 302 0.78 -31.16 -16.38
C VAL A 302 -0.19 -29.98 -16.32
N PHE A 303 -0.90 -29.69 -17.42
CA PHE A 303 -1.86 -28.58 -17.52
C PHE A 303 -3.27 -29.13 -17.68
N TRP A 304 -3.79 -29.66 -16.57
CA TRP A 304 -5.01 -30.47 -16.55
C TRP A 304 -6.23 -29.72 -15.98
N ASN A 305 -6.13 -28.45 -15.59
CA ASN A 305 -7.29 -27.59 -15.32
C ASN A 305 -7.59 -26.74 -16.57
N ASP A 306 -8.87 -26.64 -16.97
CA ASP A 306 -9.29 -25.93 -18.18
C ASP A 306 -8.76 -24.49 -18.20
N ASP A 307 -8.25 -24.11 -19.38
CA ASP A 307 -7.74 -22.78 -19.79
C ASP A 307 -6.46 -22.23 -19.14
N ASN A 308 -5.56 -23.09 -18.64
CA ASN A 308 -4.16 -22.67 -18.46
C ASN A 308 -3.40 -22.76 -19.80
N TYR A 309 -2.94 -21.62 -20.31
CA TYR A 309 -2.16 -21.50 -21.54
C TYR A 309 -0.90 -22.38 -21.51
N ARG A 310 -0.99 -23.60 -22.06
CA ARG A 310 0.12 -24.56 -22.16
C ARG A 310 1.39 -23.88 -22.72
N PRO A 311 2.57 -24.01 -22.09
CA PRO A 311 3.78 -23.26 -22.49
C PRO A 311 4.19 -23.46 -23.96
N ASP A 312 3.97 -24.64 -24.53
CA ASP A 312 4.21 -24.92 -25.94
C ASP A 312 3.22 -24.19 -26.88
N LYS A 313 1.93 -24.15 -26.54
CA LYS A 313 0.92 -23.39 -27.30
C LYS A 313 1.15 -21.89 -27.16
N THR A 314 1.49 -21.45 -25.96
CA THR A 314 1.80 -20.06 -25.65
C THR A 314 3.03 -19.58 -26.41
N THR A 315 4.13 -20.34 -26.38
CA THR A 315 5.34 -19.99 -27.14
C THR A 315 5.10 -20.01 -28.63
N LYS A 316 4.32 -20.96 -29.15
CA LYS A 316 3.89 -20.97 -30.55
C LYS A 316 3.13 -19.69 -30.91
N THR A 317 2.12 -19.33 -30.13
CA THR A 317 1.29 -18.13 -30.32
C THR A 317 2.15 -16.85 -30.24
N LEU A 318 3.04 -16.76 -29.24
CA LEU A 318 3.95 -15.63 -29.08
C LEU A 318 4.97 -15.52 -30.22
N ASN A 319 5.45 -16.64 -30.77
CA ASN A 319 6.34 -16.66 -31.92
C ASN A 319 5.62 -16.32 -33.24
N GLU A 320 4.37 -16.75 -33.40
CA GLU A 320 3.52 -16.32 -34.52
C GLU A 320 3.27 -14.81 -34.48
N ILE A 321 3.04 -14.25 -33.29
CA ILE A 321 2.99 -12.80 -33.08
C ILE A 321 4.35 -12.18 -33.42
N LEU A 322 5.45 -12.70 -32.87
CA LEU A 322 6.80 -12.18 -33.08
C LEU A 322 7.16 -12.10 -34.57
N ASN A 323 6.84 -13.13 -35.34
CA ASN A 323 7.12 -13.20 -36.79
C ASN A 323 6.32 -12.19 -37.63
N LYS A 324 5.19 -11.69 -37.12
CA LYS A 324 4.36 -10.67 -37.78
C LYS A 324 4.77 -9.24 -37.43
N LEU A 325 5.71 -9.04 -36.51
CA LEU A 325 6.17 -7.73 -36.05
C LEU A 325 7.43 -7.28 -36.80
N ASP A 326 7.62 -5.96 -36.91
CA ASP A 326 8.86 -5.39 -37.42
C ASP A 326 10.01 -5.56 -36.41
N THR A 327 11.25 -5.46 -36.89
CA THR A 327 12.47 -5.70 -36.11
C THR A 327 12.61 -4.80 -34.87
N GLU A 328 12.04 -3.58 -34.90
CA GLU A 328 12.07 -2.68 -33.74
C GLU A 328 11.07 -3.14 -32.67
N THR A 329 9.86 -3.53 -33.08
CA THR A 329 8.81 -4.03 -32.18
C THR A 329 9.15 -5.41 -31.61
N GLN A 330 9.81 -6.28 -32.38
CA GLN A 330 10.36 -7.55 -31.89
C GLN A 330 11.37 -7.34 -30.75
N LYS A 331 12.32 -6.40 -30.91
CA LYS A 331 13.30 -6.07 -29.86
C LYS A 331 12.66 -5.48 -28.61
N LYS A 332 11.61 -4.66 -28.77
CA LYS A 332 10.84 -4.11 -27.65
C LYS A 332 10.09 -5.20 -26.88
N LEU A 333 9.44 -6.13 -27.59
CA LEU A 333 8.75 -7.27 -26.99
C LEU A 333 9.71 -8.23 -26.26
N ALA A 334 10.87 -8.52 -26.85
CA ALA A 334 11.92 -9.30 -26.21
C ALA A 334 12.44 -8.65 -24.91
N ASN A 335 12.71 -7.34 -24.94
CA ASN A 335 13.13 -6.58 -23.76
C ASN A 335 12.07 -6.57 -22.65
N LEU A 336 10.78 -6.46 -23.00
CA LEU A 336 9.69 -6.53 -22.03
C LEU A 336 9.64 -7.85 -21.27
N PHE A 337 9.87 -8.98 -21.95
CA PHE A 337 9.90 -10.30 -21.29
C PHE A 337 11.13 -10.51 -20.42
N GLN A 338 12.25 -9.84 -20.74
CA GLN A 338 13.50 -9.94 -19.98
C GLN A 338 13.57 -8.98 -18.78
N LYS A 339 12.83 -7.84 -18.80
CA LYS A 339 12.98 -6.75 -17.80
C LYS A 339 11.84 -6.57 -16.79
N ALA A 340 10.69 -7.22 -16.95
CA ALA A 340 9.55 -6.93 -16.08
C ALA A 340 9.69 -7.54 -14.67
N PRO A 341 9.50 -6.77 -13.59
CA PRO A 341 9.45 -7.30 -12.23
C PRO A 341 8.16 -8.12 -12.00
N GLU A 342 8.27 -9.20 -11.22
CA GLU A 342 7.14 -10.00 -10.72
C GLU A 342 6.08 -9.10 -10.03
N ARG A 343 4.79 -9.38 -10.22
CA ARG A 343 3.68 -8.61 -9.62
C ARG A 343 3.86 -8.50 -8.11
N GLN A 344 4.05 -7.28 -7.60
CA GLN A 344 3.79 -6.92 -6.20
C GLN A 344 2.39 -6.29 -6.12
N SER A 345 1.39 -7.03 -5.66
CA SER A 345 0.12 -6.47 -5.19
C SER A 345 0.36 -5.86 -3.80
N GLY A 346 0.71 -4.57 -3.77
CA GLY A 346 0.81 -3.78 -2.55
C GLY A 346 -0.06 -2.55 -2.67
N ILE A 347 -1.32 -2.63 -2.23
CA ILE A 347 -2.12 -1.43 -1.98
C ILE A 347 -1.62 -0.80 -0.68
N LYS A 348 -1.23 0.47 -0.80
CA LYS A 348 -0.71 1.32 0.27
C LYS A 348 -1.86 1.77 1.19
N LEU A 349 -1.88 1.29 2.44
CA LEU A 349 -2.62 1.93 3.52
C LEU A 349 -1.63 2.80 4.33
N THR A 350 -1.78 4.11 4.17
CA THR A 350 -1.20 5.11 5.08
C THR A 350 -1.89 5.01 6.44
N LEU A 351 -1.13 4.64 7.47
CA LEU A 351 -1.45 4.95 8.86
C LEU A 351 -0.48 6.04 9.30
N ASP A 352 -1.05 7.16 9.73
CA ASP A 352 -0.35 8.32 10.25
C ASP A 352 -0.10 8.09 11.75
N GLU A 353 1.10 7.66 12.12
CA GLU A 353 1.67 7.90 13.45
C GLU A 353 3.15 8.26 13.28
N GLY A 354 3.47 9.51 13.63
CA GLY A 354 4.80 10.07 13.41
C GLY A 354 5.87 9.45 14.31
N GLN A 355 7.01 9.11 13.71
CA GLN A 355 8.34 9.59 14.12
C GLN A 355 9.40 9.23 13.06
N ASN A 356 10.37 10.14 12.91
CA ASN A 356 11.48 10.12 11.95
C ASN A 356 12.19 8.78 11.80
N GLU A 357 12.36 8.30 10.56
CA GLU A 357 13.56 7.56 10.15
C GLU A 357 13.85 7.73 8.66
N LYS A 358 15.15 7.80 8.35
CA LYS A 358 15.74 8.13 7.04
C LYS A 358 15.19 7.24 5.92
N ILE A 359 14.68 7.87 4.87
CA ILE A 359 14.33 7.23 3.60
C ILE A 359 15.61 6.72 2.92
N ILE A 360 15.88 5.42 3.04
CA ILE A 360 16.61 4.70 1.98
C ILE A 360 15.55 4.30 0.97
N GLN A 361 15.45 5.10 -0.09
CA GLN A 361 14.55 4.88 -1.21
C GLN A 361 15.12 3.74 -2.06
N HIS A 362 14.54 2.54 -1.96
CA HIS A 362 14.73 1.54 -3.01
C HIS A 362 13.69 1.78 -4.10
N ASN A 363 14.16 2.36 -5.20
CA ASN A 363 13.48 2.38 -6.49
C ASN A 363 12.95 0.98 -6.84
N TYR A 364 11.66 0.86 -7.09
CA TYR A 364 11.09 -0.20 -7.91
C TYR A 364 10.19 0.43 -8.98
N ASP A 365 10.44 0.04 -10.23
CA ASP A 365 10.03 0.70 -11.47
C ASP A 365 8.53 0.57 -11.79
N ALA A 366 7.78 1.66 -11.65
CA ALA A 366 6.43 1.82 -12.21
C ALA A 366 6.44 1.96 -13.76
N ASN A 367 7.62 2.08 -14.39
CA ASN A 367 7.78 2.29 -15.83
C ASN A 367 7.49 1.04 -16.69
N SER A 368 7.53 -0.17 -16.11
CA SER A 368 7.43 -1.43 -16.87
C SER A 368 6.03 -1.68 -17.47
N TRP A 369 4.96 -1.28 -16.79
CA TRP A 369 3.57 -1.57 -17.24
C TRP A 369 3.10 -0.66 -18.38
N THR A 370 3.55 0.60 -18.40
CA THR A 370 3.22 1.52 -19.49
C THR A 370 3.86 1.14 -20.83
N GLU A 371 4.96 0.39 -20.80
CA GLU A 371 5.56 -0.21 -22.00
C GLU A 371 4.79 -1.45 -22.46
N VAL A 372 4.28 -2.27 -21.53
CA VAL A 372 3.43 -3.43 -21.83
C VAL A 372 2.15 -2.99 -22.55
N ASP A 373 1.46 -1.96 -22.06
CA ASP A 373 0.23 -1.44 -22.69
C ASP A 373 0.49 -0.86 -24.10
N LYS A 374 1.61 -0.14 -24.26
CA LYS A 374 2.02 0.44 -25.56
C LYS A 374 2.33 -0.67 -26.58
N ILE A 375 3.06 -1.69 -26.18
CA ILE A 375 3.45 -2.79 -27.06
C ILE A 375 2.25 -3.68 -27.37
N SER A 376 1.37 -3.95 -26.40
CA SER A 376 0.09 -4.63 -26.60
C SER A 376 -0.80 -3.90 -27.62
N SER A 377 -0.91 -2.57 -27.52
CA SER A 377 -1.68 -1.76 -28.48
C SER A 377 -1.07 -1.79 -29.89
N THR A 378 0.26 -1.81 -30.01
CA THR A 378 0.98 -1.90 -31.30
C THR A 378 0.80 -3.27 -31.95
N ILE A 379 0.87 -4.34 -31.15
CA ILE A 379 0.63 -5.73 -31.58
C ILE A 379 -0.81 -5.89 -32.06
N SER A 380 -1.78 -5.39 -31.29
CA SER A 380 -3.20 -5.44 -31.61
C SER A 380 -3.51 -4.70 -32.92
N GLY A 381 -2.92 -3.52 -33.12
CA GLY A 381 -3.07 -2.76 -34.37
C GLY A 381 -2.50 -3.46 -35.59
N LYS A 382 -1.31 -4.09 -35.49
CA LYS A 382 -0.68 -4.80 -36.61
C LYS A 382 -1.36 -6.13 -36.96
N LEU A 383 -1.99 -6.80 -35.99
CA LEU A 383 -2.75 -8.03 -36.22
C LEU A 383 -4.07 -7.78 -36.95
N ALA A 384 -4.67 -6.60 -36.79
CA ALA A 384 -5.90 -6.20 -37.46
C ALA A 384 -5.73 -6.02 -38.99
N ASP A 385 -4.52 -5.71 -39.47
CA ASP A 385 -4.23 -5.48 -40.90
C ASP A 385 -3.99 -6.78 -41.70
N THR A 386 -3.84 -7.93 -41.04
CA THR A 386 -3.67 -9.22 -41.73
C THR A 386 -5.00 -9.97 -41.77
N SER A 387 -5.64 -9.98 -42.93
CA SER A 387 -7.03 -10.40 -43.18
C SER A 387 -7.30 -11.92 -43.08
N ASP A 388 -6.68 -12.66 -42.17
CA ASP A 388 -6.84 -14.12 -42.10
C ASP A 388 -7.02 -14.70 -40.69
N ILE A 389 -7.53 -13.90 -39.76
CA ILE A 389 -8.05 -14.41 -38.49
C ILE A 389 -9.50 -13.96 -38.37
N SER A 390 -10.38 -14.66 -39.10
CA SER A 390 -11.82 -14.59 -38.86
C SER A 390 -12.10 -15.24 -37.49
N VAL A 391 -12.22 -14.41 -36.45
CA VAL A 391 -13.17 -14.47 -35.33
C VAL A 391 -12.66 -13.55 -34.19
N ARG A 392 -13.47 -12.52 -33.86
CA ARG A 392 -13.44 -11.59 -32.69
C ARG A 392 -12.38 -10.47 -32.68
N VAL A 393 -12.81 -9.25 -33.03
CA VAL A 393 -11.96 -8.04 -33.13
C VAL A 393 -12.34 -6.93 -32.10
N GLU A 394 -12.89 -7.26 -30.94
CA GLU A 394 -13.02 -6.28 -29.82
C GLU A 394 -12.36 -6.74 -28.49
N SER A 395 -11.84 -7.98 -28.39
CA SER A 395 -11.17 -8.49 -27.18
C SER A 395 -9.63 -8.62 -27.24
N LEU A 396 -9.00 -8.31 -28.38
CA LEU A 396 -7.58 -8.63 -28.63
C LEU A 396 -6.57 -7.95 -27.68
N LYS A 397 -6.83 -6.74 -27.17
CA LYS A 397 -5.86 -6.02 -26.32
C LYS A 397 -5.76 -6.62 -24.92
N GLU A 398 -6.89 -6.85 -24.26
CA GLU A 398 -6.94 -7.49 -22.94
C GLU A 398 -6.46 -8.95 -23.04
N ASP A 399 -6.80 -9.65 -24.13
CA ASP A 399 -6.35 -11.02 -24.37
C ASP A 399 -4.82 -11.11 -24.57
N VAL A 400 -4.21 -10.16 -25.28
CA VAL A 400 -2.75 -10.09 -25.48
C VAL A 400 -2.03 -9.67 -24.20
N GLU A 401 -2.53 -8.69 -23.44
CA GLU A 401 -1.97 -8.32 -22.13
C GLU A 401 -2.03 -9.48 -21.14
N LYS A 402 -3.18 -10.16 -21.07
CA LYS A 402 -3.38 -11.35 -20.25
C LYS A 402 -2.44 -12.48 -20.67
N LEU A 403 -2.33 -12.77 -21.97
CA LEU A 403 -1.41 -13.78 -22.52
C LEU A 403 0.05 -13.45 -22.18
N LEU A 404 0.50 -12.20 -22.39
CA LEU A 404 1.86 -11.76 -22.08
C LEU A 404 2.16 -11.84 -20.58
N GLN A 405 1.17 -11.58 -19.73
CA GLN A 405 1.35 -11.58 -18.28
C GLN A 405 1.32 -12.97 -17.67
N GLU A 406 0.35 -13.81 -18.06
CA GLU A 406 0.18 -15.17 -17.55
C GLU A 406 1.28 -16.11 -18.06
N SER A 407 1.81 -15.85 -19.28
CA SER A 407 2.87 -16.65 -19.89
C SER A 407 4.24 -16.53 -19.23
N ARG A 408 4.54 -15.41 -18.57
CA ARG A 408 5.86 -15.11 -18.00
C ARG A 408 6.35 -16.13 -16.97
N ASN A 409 5.44 -16.79 -16.28
CA ASN A 409 5.81 -17.79 -15.28
C ASN A 409 6.41 -19.06 -15.91
N HIS A 410 6.11 -19.33 -17.18
CA HIS A 410 6.47 -20.58 -17.85
C HIS A 410 7.08 -20.41 -19.25
N VAL A 411 7.24 -19.17 -19.75
CA VAL A 411 7.87 -18.82 -21.03
C VAL A 411 9.05 -17.87 -20.83
N GLN A 412 10.11 -18.03 -21.63
CA GLN A 412 11.27 -17.14 -21.69
C GLN A 412 11.65 -16.83 -23.14
N PHE A 413 12.38 -15.73 -23.36
CA PHE A 413 12.93 -15.38 -24.67
C PHE A 413 14.41 -15.80 -24.73
N ASP A 414 14.77 -16.67 -25.66
CA ASP A 414 16.14 -17.25 -25.77
C ASP A 414 17.14 -16.36 -26.52
N GLY A 415 16.68 -15.24 -27.08
CA GLY A 415 17.47 -14.32 -27.90
C GLY A 415 17.00 -14.25 -29.34
N GLU A 416 16.32 -15.30 -29.83
CA GLU A 416 15.76 -15.35 -31.19
C GLU A 416 14.24 -15.58 -31.16
N LYS A 417 13.76 -16.42 -30.25
CA LYS A 417 12.34 -16.82 -30.15
C LYS A 417 11.91 -17.04 -28.69
N PHE A 418 10.60 -17.10 -28.49
CA PHE A 418 10.02 -17.55 -27.23
C PHE A 418 10.13 -19.06 -27.11
N VAL A 419 10.65 -19.53 -25.98
CA VAL A 419 10.77 -20.94 -25.62
C VAL A 419 10.19 -21.19 -24.22
N PRO A 420 9.67 -22.38 -23.93
CA PRO A 420 9.24 -22.72 -22.58
C PRO A 420 10.42 -22.62 -21.60
N LYS A 421 10.17 -22.10 -20.39
CA LYS A 421 11.15 -22.19 -19.31
C LYS A 421 11.36 -23.66 -18.94
N PRO A 422 12.58 -24.07 -18.54
CA PRO A 422 12.79 -25.42 -18.01
C PRO A 422 11.87 -25.65 -16.79
N LEU A 423 10.91 -26.55 -16.93
CA LEU A 423 10.00 -26.94 -15.85
C LEU A 423 10.53 -28.21 -15.19
N GLN A 424 10.71 -28.14 -13.88
CA GLN A 424 10.93 -29.33 -13.06
C GLN A 424 9.57 -29.98 -12.80
N LEU A 425 9.43 -31.21 -13.26
CA LEU A 425 8.21 -31.99 -13.10
C LEU A 425 8.50 -33.23 -12.26
N SER A 426 7.53 -33.56 -11.42
CA SER A 426 7.54 -34.78 -10.64
C SER A 426 6.66 -35.82 -11.30
N ARG A 427 7.25 -36.99 -11.58
CA ARG A 427 6.54 -38.13 -12.15
C ARG A 427 5.83 -38.88 -11.03
N ILE A 428 4.52 -39.00 -11.15
CA ILE A 428 3.65 -39.71 -10.21
C ILE A 428 3.15 -40.99 -10.88
N ASN A 429 3.24 -42.13 -10.18
CA ASN A 429 2.73 -43.40 -10.67
C ASN A 429 1.32 -43.64 -10.12
N LEU A 430 0.30 -43.28 -10.90
CA LEU A 430 -1.10 -43.49 -10.54
C LEU A 430 -1.48 -44.97 -10.42
N GLY A 431 -0.80 -45.84 -11.18
CA GLY A 431 -1.05 -47.29 -11.13
C GLY A 431 -0.85 -47.89 -9.74
N LYS A 432 0.08 -47.33 -8.94
CA LYS A 432 0.30 -47.75 -7.56
C LYS A 432 -0.87 -47.48 -6.62
N PHE A 433 -1.72 -46.49 -6.91
CA PHE A 433 -2.90 -46.21 -6.08
C PHE A 433 -4.11 -47.06 -6.47
N ARG A 434 -4.15 -47.56 -7.72
CA ARG A 434 -5.23 -48.43 -8.21
C ARG A 434 -5.06 -49.87 -7.75
N ASP A 435 -3.82 -50.30 -7.59
CA ASP A 435 -3.49 -51.61 -7.04
C ASP A 435 -3.16 -51.48 -5.54
N SER A 436 -4.16 -51.70 -4.69
CA SER A 436 -4.01 -51.66 -3.23
C SER A 436 -3.00 -52.68 -2.69
N GLN A 437 -2.67 -53.75 -3.45
CA GLN A 437 -1.61 -54.69 -3.07
C GLN A 437 -0.21 -54.13 -3.34
N SER A 438 -0.08 -53.18 -4.27
CA SER A 438 1.18 -52.50 -4.59
C SER A 438 1.50 -51.37 -3.60
N PHE A 439 0.48 -50.80 -2.96
CA PHE A 439 0.63 -49.80 -1.90
C PHE A 439 0.78 -50.50 -0.54
N GLN A 440 2.01 -50.85 -0.18
CA GLN A 440 2.29 -51.43 1.12
C GLN A 440 2.19 -50.38 2.24
N ASP A 441 1.37 -50.65 3.25
CA ASP A 441 1.27 -49.84 4.46
C ASP A 441 2.64 -49.48 5.05
N ARG A 442 2.77 -48.25 5.53
CA ARG A 442 3.98 -47.76 6.19
C ARG A 442 3.68 -47.46 7.65
N ASN A 443 4.29 -48.23 8.54
CA ASN A 443 4.23 -47.98 9.97
C ASN A 443 5.28 -46.95 10.36
N VAL A 444 4.83 -45.84 10.94
CA VAL A 444 5.65 -44.70 11.35
C VAL A 444 5.51 -44.49 12.84
N ARG A 445 6.63 -44.33 13.53
CA ARG A 445 6.62 -43.90 14.93
C ARG A 445 6.56 -42.39 14.97
N VAL A 446 5.42 -41.86 15.39
CA VAL A 446 5.16 -40.43 15.41
C VAL A 446 5.29 -39.84 16.80
N ARG A 447 5.76 -38.59 16.87
CA ARG A 447 5.86 -37.80 18.09
C ARG A 447 4.77 -36.75 18.10
N TYR A 448 4.09 -36.61 19.24
CA TYR A 448 3.02 -35.64 19.41
C TYR A 448 3.00 -35.05 20.82
N THR A 449 2.21 -34.01 20.98
CA THR A 449 1.96 -33.33 22.25
C THR A 449 0.47 -33.09 22.41
N ASN A 450 -0.04 -33.30 23.63
CA ASN A 450 -1.44 -33.02 23.93
C ASN A 450 -1.63 -31.54 24.27
N ALA A 451 -2.72 -30.99 23.77
CA ALA A 451 -3.29 -29.74 24.22
C ALA A 451 -4.17 -29.99 25.45
N GLU A 452 -4.05 -29.13 26.43
CA GLU A 452 -4.83 -29.18 27.67
C GLU A 452 -6.19 -28.50 27.51
N LEU A 453 -6.22 -27.47 26.67
CA LEU A 453 -7.42 -26.68 26.40
C LEU A 453 -7.53 -26.43 24.90
N SER A 454 -8.77 -26.39 24.45
CA SER A 454 -9.17 -25.96 23.11
C SER A 454 -10.16 -24.82 23.23
N ALA A 455 -10.03 -23.80 22.38
CA ALA A 455 -11.03 -22.75 22.25
C ALA A 455 -11.30 -22.47 20.77
N PRO A 456 -12.57 -22.42 20.33
CA PRO A 456 -12.90 -22.00 18.98
C PRO A 456 -12.57 -20.52 18.80
N ILE A 457 -12.30 -20.12 17.56
CA ILE A 457 -12.23 -18.70 17.23
C ILE A 457 -13.64 -18.11 17.28
N LYS A 458 -13.80 -17.02 18.03
CA LYS A 458 -15.07 -16.33 18.21
C LYS A 458 -15.13 -15.08 17.34
N LEU A 459 -16.31 -14.78 16.83
CA LEU A 459 -16.60 -13.50 16.17
C LEU A 459 -17.47 -12.69 17.10
N MET A 460 -17.02 -11.47 17.40
CA MET A 460 -17.82 -10.53 18.15
C MET A 460 -18.91 -10.02 17.22
N GLU A 461 -20.11 -10.56 17.35
CA GLU A 461 -21.29 -9.92 16.77
C GLU A 461 -21.47 -8.61 17.51
N HIS A 462 -21.77 -7.52 16.79
CA HIS A 462 -22.08 -6.25 17.42
C HIS A 462 -23.29 -6.46 18.33
N ALA A 463 -23.03 -6.79 19.60
CA ALA A 463 -23.99 -6.61 20.66
C ALA A 463 -24.45 -5.16 20.53
N GLU A 464 -25.76 -4.96 20.42
CA GLU A 464 -26.38 -3.66 20.62
C GLU A 464 -25.80 -3.11 21.93
N LEU A 465 -24.78 -2.25 21.80
CA LEU A 465 -24.10 -1.63 22.90
C LEU A 465 -25.16 -0.72 23.51
N THR A 466 -25.69 -1.13 24.67
CA THR A 466 -26.58 -0.26 25.41
C THR A 466 -25.83 1.04 25.65
N VAL A 467 -26.43 2.15 25.21
CA VAL A 467 -25.86 3.51 25.19
C VAL A 467 -25.21 3.91 26.53
N THR A 468 -25.60 3.26 27.63
CA THR A 468 -25.04 3.40 28.97
C THR A 468 -23.58 2.95 29.12
N ASP A 469 -23.16 1.85 28.50
CA ASP A 469 -21.79 1.33 28.66
C ASP A 469 -20.80 2.06 27.75
N GLU A 470 -21.25 2.46 26.55
CA GLU A 470 -20.50 3.37 25.70
C GLU A 470 -20.33 4.73 26.35
N TRP A 471 -21.36 5.29 27.00
CA TRP A 471 -21.26 6.58 27.69
C TRP A 471 -20.26 6.54 28.85
N ASN A 472 -20.27 5.47 29.66
CA ASN A 472 -19.34 5.34 30.78
C ASN A 472 -17.90 5.11 30.31
N ASN A 473 -17.70 4.30 29.26
CA ASN A 473 -16.40 4.12 28.64
C ASN A 473 -15.91 5.41 27.95
N LEU A 474 -16.79 6.10 27.23
CA LEU A 474 -16.49 7.41 26.63
C LEU A 474 -16.16 8.45 27.69
N LYS A 475 -16.80 8.41 28.86
CA LYS A 475 -16.50 9.32 29.97
C LYS A 475 -15.13 9.04 30.59
N GLU A 476 -14.77 7.78 30.79
CA GLU A 476 -13.43 7.38 31.24
C GLU A 476 -12.37 7.72 30.18
N GLN A 477 -12.63 7.43 28.90
CA GLN A 477 -11.76 7.82 27.79
C GLN A 477 -11.62 9.33 27.66
N LEU A 478 -12.69 10.09 27.85
CA LEU A 478 -12.68 11.56 27.82
C LEU A 478 -11.87 12.11 28.99
N LYS A 479 -11.95 11.48 30.17
CA LYS A 479 -11.13 11.86 31.34
C LYS A 479 -9.65 11.57 31.09
N ALA A 480 -9.31 10.39 30.59
CA ALA A 480 -7.93 10.04 30.23
C ALA A 480 -7.39 10.96 29.11
N THR A 481 -8.24 11.31 28.14
CA THR A 481 -7.90 12.25 27.06
C THR A 481 -7.70 13.66 27.60
N ALA A 482 -8.51 14.11 28.56
CA ALA A 482 -8.35 15.41 29.21
C ALA A 482 -7.06 15.49 30.06
N GLU A 483 -6.72 14.41 30.77
CA GLU A 483 -5.46 14.31 31.52
C GLU A 483 -4.25 14.30 30.57
N LEU A 484 -4.33 13.56 29.45
CA LEU A 484 -3.32 13.55 28.41
C LEU A 484 -3.17 14.93 27.76
N LEU A 485 -4.28 15.61 27.45
CA LEU A 485 -4.30 16.95 26.86
C LEU A 485 -3.66 17.97 27.82
N ASN A 486 -3.94 17.90 29.11
CA ASN A 486 -3.31 18.76 30.11
C ASN A 486 -1.79 18.51 30.20
N ARG A 487 -1.35 17.25 30.18
CA ARG A 487 0.08 16.91 30.15
C ARG A 487 0.74 17.44 28.87
N LYS A 488 0.10 17.25 27.71
CA LYS A 488 0.59 17.77 26.42
C LYS A 488 0.58 19.29 26.36
N SER A 489 -0.38 19.96 26.99
CA SER A 489 -0.39 21.42 27.15
C SER A 489 0.78 21.91 28.01
N GLY A 490 1.14 21.16 29.06
CA GLY A 490 2.32 21.42 29.87
C GLY A 490 3.63 21.27 29.08
N GLU A 491 3.79 20.16 28.35
CA GLU A 491 4.93 19.93 27.44
C GLU A 491 5.01 20.99 26.34
N LEU A 492 3.87 21.40 25.75
CA LEU A 492 3.83 22.45 24.74
C LEU A 492 4.26 23.81 25.33
N SER A 493 3.96 24.06 26.60
CA SER A 493 4.39 25.27 27.29
C SER A 493 5.90 25.29 27.53
N SER A 494 6.51 24.14 27.87
CA SER A 494 7.97 24.05 27.98
C SER A 494 8.65 24.19 26.62
N VAL A 495 8.13 23.55 25.58
CA VAL A 495 8.63 23.71 24.19
C VAL A 495 8.51 25.16 23.73
N LYS A 496 7.42 25.86 24.09
CA LYS A 496 7.27 27.29 23.79
C LYS A 496 8.32 28.14 24.51
N LEU A 497 8.67 27.80 25.75
CA LEU A 497 9.74 28.46 26.50
C LEU A 497 11.11 28.23 25.82
N ASP A 498 11.41 26.99 25.44
CA ASP A 498 12.66 26.62 24.77
C ASP A 498 12.79 27.27 23.40
N LEU A 499 11.70 27.34 22.63
CA LEU A 499 11.66 28.05 21.35
C LEU A 499 11.88 29.55 21.53
N THR A 500 11.38 30.13 22.63
CA THR A 500 11.60 31.54 22.97
C THR A 500 13.07 31.79 23.32
N ASN A 501 13.68 30.92 24.13
CA ASN A 501 15.10 30.99 24.46
C ASN A 501 15.97 30.82 23.20
N THR A 502 15.65 29.85 22.34
CA THR A 502 16.35 29.63 21.07
C THR A 502 16.23 30.85 20.14
N ARG A 503 15.07 31.53 20.12
CA ARG A 503 14.88 32.78 19.36
C ARG A 503 15.77 33.91 19.89
N ILE A 504 15.93 34.02 21.21
CA ILE A 504 16.82 35.01 21.84
C ILE A 504 18.28 34.71 21.47
N ASP A 505 18.70 33.45 21.58
CA ASP A 505 20.05 33.02 21.22
C ASP A 505 20.35 33.26 19.73
N LEU A 506 19.39 32.97 18.85
CA LEU A 506 19.50 33.24 17.43
C LEU A 506 19.59 34.74 17.14
N ALA A 507 18.81 35.58 17.82
CA ALA A 507 18.89 37.04 17.67
C ALA A 507 20.26 37.57 18.10
N ALA A 508 20.82 37.05 19.20
CA ALA A 508 22.18 37.37 19.64
C ALA A 508 23.23 36.94 18.61
N ALA A 509 23.11 35.73 18.04
CA ALA A 509 24.00 35.24 17.00
C ALA A 509 23.94 36.08 15.71
N VAL A 510 22.74 36.49 15.28
CA VAL A 510 22.54 37.38 14.11
C VAL A 510 23.19 38.74 14.34
N THR A 511 23.08 39.27 15.56
CA THR A 511 23.71 40.55 15.93
C THR A 511 25.23 40.45 15.83
N LYS A 512 25.81 39.37 16.35
CA LYS A 512 27.26 39.10 16.27
C LYS A 512 27.74 38.90 14.83
N LEU A 513 26.95 38.23 13.98
CA LEU A 513 27.25 38.13 12.54
C LEU A 513 27.22 39.49 11.85
N GLY A 514 26.29 40.38 12.23
CA GLY A 514 26.24 41.75 11.76
C GLY A 514 27.48 42.56 12.13
N GLU A 515 27.95 42.45 13.37
CA GLU A 515 29.20 43.08 13.84
C GLU A 515 30.41 42.57 13.05
N MET A 516 30.54 41.25 12.87
CA MET A 516 31.62 40.64 12.08
C MET A 516 31.58 41.09 10.62
N ASN A 517 30.39 41.20 10.02
CA ASN A 517 30.24 41.69 8.65
C ASN A 517 30.66 43.16 8.51
N ASN A 518 30.34 43.99 9.50
CA ASN A 518 30.79 45.39 9.52
C ASN A 518 32.31 45.49 9.67
N GLU A 519 32.93 44.68 10.53
CA GLU A 519 34.39 44.63 10.68
C GLU A 519 35.08 44.21 9.36
N TRP A 520 34.59 43.15 8.72
CA TRP A 520 35.09 42.69 7.43
C TRP A 520 34.92 43.74 6.33
N THR A 521 33.78 44.42 6.29
CA THR A 521 33.50 45.50 5.32
C THR A 521 34.50 46.66 5.49
N ASN A 522 34.77 47.05 6.73
CA ASN A 522 35.76 48.10 7.04
C ASN A 522 37.18 47.67 6.64
N LYS A 523 37.56 46.42 6.91
CA LYS A 523 38.84 45.85 6.47
C LYS A 523 38.97 45.86 4.95
N PHE A 524 37.96 45.39 4.23
CA PHE A 524 37.93 45.43 2.75
C PHE A 524 38.07 46.84 2.20
N LYS A 525 37.38 47.82 2.80
CA LYS A 525 37.49 49.23 2.39
C LYS A 525 38.90 49.77 2.60
N ALA A 526 39.51 49.53 3.76
CA ALA A 526 40.89 49.92 4.04
C ALA A 526 41.89 49.26 3.07
N THR A 527 41.70 47.98 2.74
CA THR A 527 42.53 47.28 1.74
C THR A 527 42.36 47.87 0.34
N ALA A 528 41.14 48.25 -0.06
CA ALA A 528 40.88 48.89 -1.34
C ALA A 528 41.53 50.29 -1.44
N GLU A 529 41.51 51.08 -0.36
CA GLU A 529 42.21 52.37 -0.29
C GLU A 529 43.73 52.23 -0.36
N LEU A 530 44.29 51.24 0.32
CA LEU A 530 45.71 50.92 0.23
C LEU A 530 46.08 50.49 -1.20
N LEU A 531 45.30 49.62 -1.82
CA LEU A 531 45.51 49.16 -3.20
C LEU A 531 45.49 50.34 -4.18
N ASN A 532 44.53 51.27 -4.04
CA ASN A 532 44.46 52.46 -4.89
C ASN A 532 45.69 53.36 -4.71
N THR A 533 46.19 53.49 -3.48
CA THR A 533 47.42 54.25 -3.19
C THR A 533 48.64 53.59 -3.83
N THR A 534 48.76 52.26 -3.72
CA THR A 534 49.82 51.49 -4.39
C THR A 534 49.76 51.64 -5.91
N VAL A 535 48.57 51.57 -6.51
CA VAL A 535 48.38 51.80 -7.95
C VAL A 535 48.82 53.20 -8.35
N LYS A 536 48.45 54.25 -7.61
CA LYS A 536 48.91 55.63 -7.87
C LYS A 536 50.44 55.76 -7.81
N ASN A 537 51.08 55.14 -6.82
CA ASN A 537 52.53 55.14 -6.70
C ASN A 537 53.18 54.43 -7.89
N LEU A 538 52.65 53.28 -8.32
CA LEU A 538 53.14 52.56 -9.49
C LEU A 538 53.02 53.38 -10.77
N VAL A 539 51.91 54.11 -10.97
CA VAL A 539 51.74 55.03 -12.10
C VAL A 539 52.80 56.13 -12.06
N LYS A 540 53.04 56.75 -10.89
CA LYS A 540 54.08 57.77 -10.74
C LYS A 540 55.48 57.24 -11.06
N THR A 541 55.83 56.05 -10.54
CA THR A 541 57.11 55.40 -10.85
C THR A 541 57.24 55.08 -12.34
N ASN A 542 56.15 54.67 -13.00
CA ASN A 542 56.13 54.44 -14.45
C ASN A 542 56.36 55.75 -15.24
N ASP A 543 55.79 56.86 -14.79
CA ASP A 543 56.03 58.17 -15.41
C ASP A 543 57.48 58.62 -15.23
N GLU A 544 58.06 58.47 -14.04
CA GLU A 544 59.48 58.74 -13.77
C GLU A 544 60.39 57.87 -14.67
N LEU A 545 60.08 56.58 -14.82
CA LEU A 545 60.80 55.69 -15.73
C LEU A 545 60.70 56.16 -17.19
N SER A 546 59.56 56.72 -17.60
CA SER A 546 59.38 57.30 -18.93
C SER A 546 60.26 58.54 -19.16
N HIS A 547 60.46 59.36 -18.12
CA HIS A 547 61.38 60.50 -18.15
C HIS A 547 62.82 60.02 -18.30
N VAL A 548 63.25 59.05 -17.47
CA VAL A 548 64.58 58.43 -17.58
C VAL A 548 64.81 57.83 -18.98
N LYS A 549 63.80 57.16 -19.56
CA LYS A 549 63.86 56.63 -20.93
C LYS A 549 64.07 57.74 -21.96
N ARG A 550 63.41 58.89 -21.78
CA ARG A 550 63.56 60.06 -22.66
C ARG A 550 64.94 60.68 -22.51
N ASP A 551 65.42 60.86 -21.28
CA ASP A 551 66.75 61.39 -21.01
C ASP A 551 67.83 60.48 -21.61
N LEU A 552 67.72 59.16 -21.42
CA LEU A 552 68.60 58.19 -22.06
C LEU A 552 68.55 58.30 -23.59
N THR A 553 67.37 58.55 -24.17
CA THR A 553 67.22 58.79 -25.62
C THR A 553 67.92 60.08 -26.04
N HIS A 554 67.80 61.17 -25.26
CA HIS A 554 68.51 62.43 -25.51
C HIS A 554 70.02 62.26 -25.38
N THR A 555 70.51 61.59 -24.34
CA THR A 555 71.93 61.27 -24.17
C THR A 555 72.43 60.40 -25.32
N THR A 556 71.67 59.39 -25.73
CA THR A 556 71.99 58.55 -26.90
C THR A 556 72.09 59.39 -28.16
N ASN A 557 71.15 60.31 -28.38
CA ASN A 557 71.17 61.22 -29.53
C ASN A 557 72.32 62.24 -29.46
N ALA A 558 72.66 62.74 -28.27
CA ALA A 558 73.79 63.64 -28.06
C ALA A 558 75.12 62.91 -28.29
N ILE A 559 75.25 61.66 -27.83
CA ILE A 559 76.39 60.78 -28.14
C ILE A 559 76.45 60.57 -29.64
N LYS A 560 75.34 60.21 -30.31
CA LYS A 560 75.28 60.08 -31.78
C LYS A 560 75.72 61.36 -32.48
N ALA A 561 75.22 62.53 -32.07
CA ALA A 561 75.61 63.82 -32.63
C ALA A 561 77.10 64.13 -32.40
N THR A 562 77.64 63.81 -31.23
CA THR A 562 79.07 63.91 -30.92
C THR A 562 79.88 62.94 -31.77
N LEU A 563 79.41 61.71 -31.98
CA LEU A 563 80.02 60.71 -32.86
C LEU A 563 80.00 61.17 -34.33
N ILE A 564 78.91 61.82 -34.77
CA ILE A 564 78.79 62.44 -36.08
C ILE A 564 79.78 63.61 -36.19
N ARG A 565 79.89 64.48 -35.17
CA ARG A 565 80.88 65.58 -35.15
C ARG A 565 82.31 65.04 -35.19
N LEU A 566 82.65 64.06 -34.36
CA LEU A 566 83.95 63.37 -34.39
C LEU A 566 84.16 62.65 -35.72
N GLY A 567 83.10 62.12 -36.34
CA GLY A 567 83.12 61.54 -37.67
C GLY A 567 83.32 62.56 -38.78
N HIS A 568 82.79 63.79 -38.62
CA HIS A 568 83.03 64.93 -39.50
C HIS A 568 84.42 65.52 -39.29
N GLU A 569 84.91 65.64 -38.06
CA GLU A 569 86.29 66.02 -37.76
C GLU A 569 87.26 64.97 -38.31
N ARG A 570 86.96 63.67 -38.13
CA ARG A 570 87.71 62.58 -38.74
C ARG A 570 87.61 62.63 -40.26
N LYS A 571 86.45 62.92 -40.86
CA LYS A 571 86.30 63.08 -42.32
C LYS A 571 87.00 64.32 -42.85
N VAL A 572 86.96 65.47 -42.19
CA VAL A 572 87.73 66.67 -42.55
C VAL A 572 89.23 66.39 -42.43
N ASN A 573 89.64 65.64 -41.40
CA ASN A 573 91.02 65.21 -41.21
C ASN A 573 91.42 64.14 -42.26
N GLU A 574 90.53 63.20 -42.60
CA GLU A 574 90.68 62.15 -43.63
C GLU A 574 90.54 62.71 -45.06
N GLU A 575 89.80 63.80 -45.30
CA GLU A 575 89.67 64.56 -46.56
C GLU A 575 90.87 65.49 -46.77
N ASN A 576 91.41 66.09 -45.70
CA ASN A 576 92.76 66.68 -45.69
C ASN A 576 93.86 65.62 -45.90
N TRP A 577 93.63 64.35 -45.52
CA TRP A 577 94.62 63.27 -45.60
C TRP A 577 94.49 62.33 -46.80
N ARG A 578 93.39 62.37 -47.55
CA ARG A 578 93.21 61.74 -48.87
C ARG A 578 93.19 62.76 -50.04
N ASN A 579 93.27 64.06 -49.73
CA ASN A 579 93.51 65.21 -50.63
C ASN A 579 92.50 65.52 -51.75
N ASN A 580 91.20 65.48 -51.46
CA ASN A 580 90.11 65.78 -52.43
C ASN A 580 89.89 64.69 -53.51
N HIS A 581 88.66 64.19 -53.47
CA HIS A 581 87.89 63.38 -54.43
C HIS A 581 88.29 61.93 -54.80
N GLU A 582 87.43 61.04 -54.27
CA GLU A 582 86.61 60.05 -54.98
C GLU A 582 86.95 58.54 -55.10
N LEU A 583 85.98 57.78 -54.57
CA LEU A 583 85.17 56.69 -55.16
C LEU A 583 85.37 55.23 -54.70
N ARG A 584 84.19 54.69 -54.32
CA ARG A 584 83.65 53.31 -54.38
C ARG A 584 83.86 52.38 -53.16
N VAL A 585 82.79 52.07 -52.37
CA VAL A 585 81.70 51.02 -52.54
C VAL A 585 82.17 49.72 -51.84
N ASN A 586 81.45 48.96 -51.00
CA ASN A 586 80.02 48.62 -50.79
C ASN A 586 79.87 47.94 -49.39
N GLU A 587 78.75 48.05 -48.65
CA GLU A 587 77.53 47.19 -48.68
C GLU A 587 77.65 45.84 -47.92
N SER A 588 76.62 45.52 -47.12
CA SER A 588 76.28 44.19 -46.52
C SER A 588 76.74 43.79 -45.11
N ALA A 589 76.56 44.63 -44.08
CA ALA A 589 76.57 44.14 -42.67
C ALA A 589 75.49 44.73 -41.75
N ILE A 590 74.48 45.40 -42.29
CA ILE A 590 73.25 45.78 -41.55
C ILE A 590 72.16 44.69 -41.71
N SER A 591 72.41 43.66 -42.52
CA SER A 591 71.49 42.54 -42.78
C SER A 591 71.23 41.63 -41.56
N ILE A 592 72.02 41.70 -40.47
CA ILE A 592 71.95 40.70 -39.39
C ILE A 592 71.19 41.20 -38.15
N SER A 593 71.12 42.52 -37.89
CA SER A 593 70.46 43.03 -36.67
C SER A 593 68.97 43.30 -36.84
N LEU A 594 68.47 43.42 -38.09
CA LEU A 594 67.05 43.66 -38.36
C LEU A 594 66.20 42.39 -38.17
N GLU A 595 66.77 41.20 -38.42
CA GLU A 595 66.09 39.91 -38.26
C GLU A 595 65.80 39.56 -36.79
N THR A 596 66.65 39.98 -35.86
CA THR A 596 66.45 39.75 -34.41
C THR A 596 65.29 40.57 -33.83
N THR A 597 64.94 41.69 -34.48
CA THR A 597 63.88 42.59 -34.02
C THR A 597 62.50 42.15 -34.53
N ILE A 598 62.45 41.49 -35.69
CA ILE A 598 61.22 40.94 -36.27
C ILE A 598 60.74 39.70 -35.50
N LEU A 599 61.65 38.87 -34.96
CA LEU A 599 61.30 37.69 -34.16
C LEU A 599 60.62 38.04 -32.82
N ASN A 600 60.94 39.18 -32.21
CA ASN A 600 60.37 39.59 -30.92
C ASN A 600 59.00 40.30 -31.03
N LEU A 601 58.61 40.79 -32.21
CA LEU A 601 57.30 41.42 -32.46
C LEU A 601 56.20 40.42 -32.86
N ASN A 602 56.56 39.23 -33.36
CA ASN A 602 55.59 38.18 -33.71
C ASN A 602 55.01 37.45 -32.49
N ALA A 603 55.71 37.43 -31.34
CA ALA A 603 55.22 36.85 -30.09
C ALA A 603 54.06 37.67 -29.46
N THR A 604 54.07 38.99 -29.61
CA THR A 604 53.02 39.90 -29.08
C THR A 604 51.76 39.94 -29.96
N ARG A 605 51.89 39.62 -31.25
CA ARG A 605 50.75 39.53 -32.18
C ARG A 605 49.87 38.30 -31.92
N THR A 606 50.45 37.22 -31.39
CA THR A 606 49.77 35.94 -31.14
C THR A 606 48.85 35.98 -29.91
N GLU A 607 49.15 36.82 -28.91
CA GLU A 607 48.31 37.05 -27.72
C GLU A 607 47.10 37.97 -28.03
N LEU A 608 47.25 38.95 -28.94
CA LEU A 608 46.17 39.88 -29.31
C LEU A 608 45.04 39.19 -30.13
N ILE A 609 45.38 38.12 -30.87
CA ILE A 609 44.42 37.33 -31.64
C ILE A 609 43.52 36.49 -30.72
N LYS A 610 44.02 36.02 -29.56
CA LYS A 610 43.23 35.28 -28.55
C LYS A 610 42.22 36.15 -27.80
N VAL A 611 42.57 37.42 -27.53
CA VAL A 611 41.63 38.37 -26.91
C VAL A 611 40.50 38.75 -27.89
N LYS A 612 40.80 38.83 -29.18
CA LYS A 612 39.80 39.14 -30.23
C LYS A 612 38.78 38.01 -30.44
N SER A 613 39.17 36.74 -30.28
CA SER A 613 38.24 35.60 -30.37
C SER A 613 37.34 35.46 -29.15
N GLY A 614 37.82 35.78 -27.94
CA GLY A 614 37.02 35.78 -26.71
C GLY A 614 35.89 36.82 -26.68
N VAL A 615 36.10 37.98 -27.32
CA VAL A 615 35.07 39.03 -27.44
C VAL A 615 33.96 38.66 -28.46
N ALA A 616 34.28 37.86 -29.48
CA ALA A 616 33.29 37.34 -30.43
C ALA A 616 32.42 36.22 -29.84
N ASP A 617 32.99 35.37 -28.97
CA ASP A 617 32.27 34.32 -28.24
C ASP A 617 31.27 34.90 -27.21
N LEU A 618 31.64 35.99 -26.51
CA LEU A 618 30.75 36.69 -25.58
C LEU A 618 29.55 37.39 -26.26
N LYS A 619 29.76 37.92 -27.48
CA LYS A 619 28.69 38.53 -28.28
C LYS A 619 27.63 37.51 -28.73
N THR A 620 28.05 36.27 -28.95
CA THR A 620 27.17 35.17 -29.40
C THR A 620 26.42 34.52 -28.22
N LYS A 621 27.04 34.46 -27.03
CA LYS A 621 26.41 33.99 -25.79
C LYS A 621 25.36 34.94 -25.21
N LEU A 622 25.47 36.25 -25.49
CA LEU A 622 24.49 37.25 -25.04
C LEU A 622 23.20 37.23 -25.88
N ASN A 623 23.28 36.99 -27.19
CA ASN A 623 22.11 36.90 -28.08
C ASN A 623 21.31 35.58 -27.92
N ASN A 624 21.92 34.52 -27.39
CA ASN A 624 21.24 33.23 -27.12
C ASN A 624 20.56 33.17 -25.74
N ARG A 625 20.47 34.29 -25.01
CA ARG A 625 19.93 34.32 -23.64
C ARG A 625 18.61 35.07 -23.46
N THR A 626 17.89 35.31 -24.54
CA THR A 626 16.52 35.85 -24.52
C THR A 626 15.58 34.89 -25.25
N SER A 627 15.25 33.78 -24.59
CA SER A 627 13.96 33.12 -24.84
C SER A 627 12.99 33.77 -23.86
N GLU A 628 12.19 34.71 -24.36
CA GLU A 628 11.19 35.42 -23.56
C GLU A 628 10.25 34.41 -22.89
N ILE A 629 10.14 34.50 -21.56
CA ILE A 629 9.02 33.92 -20.82
C ILE A 629 7.81 34.76 -21.23
N VAL A 630 6.91 34.19 -22.02
CA VAL A 630 5.67 34.86 -22.41
C VAL A 630 4.61 34.47 -21.40
N ASP A 631 4.12 35.43 -20.61
CA ASP A 631 2.90 35.24 -19.83
C ASP A 631 1.73 35.08 -20.80
N ILE A 632 1.22 33.86 -20.93
CA ILE A 632 0.09 33.52 -21.81
C ILE A 632 -1.25 34.00 -21.23
N GLY A 633 -1.29 34.51 -19.99
CA GLY A 633 -2.47 35.05 -19.33
C GLY A 633 -3.63 34.06 -19.15
N LYS A 634 -3.38 32.76 -19.40
CA LYS A 634 -4.37 31.66 -19.41
C LYS A 634 -3.71 30.38 -18.91
N MET A 635 -4.52 29.43 -18.45
CA MET A 635 -4.03 28.13 -18.01
C MET A 635 -3.43 27.35 -19.20
N PRO A 636 -2.24 26.74 -19.06
CA PRO A 636 -1.63 25.98 -20.14
C PRO A 636 -2.50 24.77 -20.53
N SER A 637 -2.63 24.52 -21.82
CA SER A 637 -3.39 23.40 -22.39
C SER A 637 -2.50 22.28 -22.94
N SER A 638 -1.19 22.57 -23.05
CA SER A 638 -0.23 21.68 -23.67
C SER A 638 1.18 21.86 -23.10
N CYS A 639 2.06 20.91 -23.38
CA CYS A 639 3.48 21.02 -23.10
C CYS A 639 4.11 22.19 -23.84
N PHE A 640 3.62 22.48 -25.05
CA PHE A 640 4.08 23.65 -25.80
C PHE A 640 3.78 24.95 -25.06
N ASP A 641 2.61 25.07 -24.43
CA ASP A 641 2.26 26.24 -23.61
C ASP A 641 3.18 26.34 -22.38
N LEU A 642 3.44 25.22 -21.71
CA LEU A 642 4.34 25.16 -20.55
C LEU A 642 5.79 25.53 -20.92
N GLU A 643 6.29 25.08 -22.07
CA GLU A 643 7.62 25.41 -22.59
C GLU A 643 7.75 26.92 -22.84
N ARG A 644 6.70 27.56 -23.40
CA ARG A 644 6.64 29.01 -23.61
C ARG A 644 6.52 29.81 -22.31
N MET A 645 5.90 29.24 -21.28
CA MET A 645 5.87 29.79 -19.93
C MET A 645 7.21 29.59 -19.18
N GLY A 646 8.21 28.96 -19.82
CA GLY A 646 9.56 28.82 -19.28
C GLY A 646 9.82 27.52 -18.53
N HIS A 647 8.91 26.54 -18.58
CA HIS A 647 9.16 25.20 -18.04
C HIS A 647 10.19 24.47 -18.91
N LYS A 648 11.27 23.99 -18.28
CA LYS A 648 12.41 23.32 -18.95
C LYS A 648 12.70 21.91 -18.44
N LEU A 649 12.01 21.49 -17.38
CA LEU A 649 12.20 20.18 -16.76
C LEU A 649 11.07 19.25 -17.19
N SER A 650 11.42 18.13 -17.81
CA SER A 650 10.45 17.10 -18.16
C SER A 650 9.76 16.57 -16.90
N GLY A 651 8.45 16.33 -16.95
CA GLY A 651 7.67 15.99 -15.76
C GLY A 651 6.18 15.91 -16.01
N PHE A 652 5.44 15.61 -14.95
CA PHE A 652 3.98 15.59 -14.97
C PHE A 652 3.43 16.97 -14.66
N PHE A 653 2.55 17.46 -15.52
CA PHE A 653 1.91 18.75 -15.40
C PHE A 653 0.41 18.61 -15.55
N SER A 654 -0.34 19.35 -14.74
CA SER A 654 -1.76 19.52 -14.94
C SER A 654 -1.98 20.60 -16.00
N VAL A 655 -2.72 20.29 -17.06
CA VAL A 655 -3.15 21.24 -18.09
C VAL A 655 -4.68 21.30 -18.25
N LYS A 656 -5.18 22.40 -18.81
CA LYS A 656 -6.60 22.57 -19.13
C LYS A 656 -6.98 21.64 -20.30
N GLY A 657 -7.74 20.60 -20.00
CA GLY A 657 -8.32 19.69 -21.00
C GLY A 657 -9.65 20.18 -21.58
N SER A 658 -10.29 19.33 -22.38
CA SER A 658 -11.54 19.68 -23.10
C SER A 658 -12.79 19.81 -22.23
N LYS A 659 -12.82 19.10 -21.09
CA LYS A 659 -13.91 19.15 -20.08
C LYS A 659 -13.40 19.10 -18.63
N LYS A 660 -12.20 18.56 -18.42
CA LYS A 660 -11.60 18.33 -17.10
C LYS A 660 -10.13 18.74 -17.11
N MET A 661 -9.54 18.80 -15.93
CA MET A 661 -8.10 18.96 -15.80
C MET A 661 -7.41 17.65 -16.25
N GLU A 662 -6.45 17.78 -17.14
CA GLU A 662 -5.72 16.63 -17.68
C GLU A 662 -4.31 16.61 -17.10
N MET A 663 -3.88 15.44 -16.65
CA MET A 663 -2.48 15.20 -16.33
C MET A 663 -1.79 14.80 -17.62
N ILE A 664 -0.78 15.57 -18.00
CA ILE A 664 0.08 15.28 -19.13
C ILE A 664 1.52 15.15 -18.64
N PHE A 665 2.28 14.26 -19.26
CA PHE A 665 3.72 14.25 -19.12
C PHE A 665 4.32 15.05 -20.27
N CYS A 666 5.13 16.03 -19.93
CA CYS A 666 5.88 16.84 -20.87
C CYS A 666 7.33 16.40 -20.90
N ASP A 667 7.81 16.03 -22.08
CA ASP A 667 9.22 15.76 -22.29
C ASP A 667 9.87 16.90 -23.08
N PHE A 668 10.55 17.81 -22.38
CA PHE A 668 11.22 18.96 -22.98
C PHE A 668 12.61 18.62 -23.53
N ASN A 669 13.07 17.37 -23.38
CA ASN A 669 14.36 16.91 -23.90
C ASN A 669 14.25 16.17 -25.24
N SER A 670 13.03 15.95 -25.75
CA SER A 670 12.80 15.24 -27.01
C SER A 670 12.84 16.19 -28.21
N ASN A 671 13.61 15.83 -29.24
CA ASN A 671 13.84 16.65 -30.44
C ASN A 671 12.77 16.47 -31.55
N GLN A 672 11.67 15.75 -31.31
CA GLN A 672 10.61 15.47 -32.31
C GLN A 672 9.19 15.41 -31.72
N ASN A 673 8.18 15.32 -32.61
CA ASN A 673 6.72 15.55 -32.48
C ASN A 673 5.93 14.89 -31.31
N GLU A 674 6.55 14.23 -30.33
CA GLU A 674 5.89 13.57 -29.19
C GLU A 674 6.25 14.22 -27.83
N LYS A 675 6.32 15.56 -27.75
CA LYS A 675 6.64 16.28 -26.50
C LYS A 675 5.61 16.10 -25.38
N GLN A 676 4.41 15.64 -25.70
CA GLN A 676 3.28 15.55 -24.78
C GLN A 676 2.67 14.16 -24.78
N LYS A 677 2.54 13.56 -23.60
CA LYS A 677 1.81 12.30 -23.41
C LYS A 677 0.68 12.51 -22.39
N TRP A 678 -0.55 12.22 -22.77
CA TRP A 678 -1.68 12.22 -21.83
C TRP A 678 -1.55 11.06 -20.84
N ILE A 679 -1.76 11.34 -19.55
CA ILE A 679 -1.57 10.39 -18.43
C ILE A 679 -2.91 10.03 -17.79
N GLY A 680 -3.83 10.98 -17.71
CA GLY A 680 -5.15 10.78 -17.12
C GLY A 680 -5.83 12.10 -16.80
N TYR A 681 -6.90 12.04 -16.02
CA TYR A 681 -7.54 13.22 -15.46
C TYR A 681 -7.02 13.48 -14.05
N ALA A 682 -6.85 14.76 -13.71
CA ALA A 682 -6.69 15.15 -12.31
C ALA A 682 -8.08 15.45 -11.73
N ASP A 683 -8.45 14.77 -10.65
CA ASP A 683 -9.63 15.12 -9.87
C ASP A 683 -9.32 16.41 -9.10
N VAL A 684 -9.68 17.55 -9.70
CA VAL A 684 -9.46 18.88 -9.11
C VAL A 684 -10.81 19.41 -8.66
N LYS A 685 -11.02 19.44 -7.35
CA LYS A 685 -12.18 20.08 -6.72
C LYS A 685 -11.74 21.43 -6.19
N SER A 686 -12.17 22.50 -6.83
CA SER A 686 -11.74 23.88 -6.48
C SER A 686 -12.17 24.28 -5.07
N ALA A 687 -13.30 23.74 -4.60
CA ALA A 687 -13.64 23.64 -3.18
C ALA A 687 -14.54 22.41 -2.93
N PRO A 688 -14.47 21.78 -1.75
CA PRO A 688 -15.37 20.71 -1.38
C PRO A 688 -16.82 21.20 -1.41
N VAL A 689 -17.70 20.40 -2.03
CA VAL A 689 -19.15 20.63 -2.05
C VAL A 689 -19.81 19.36 -1.60
N HIS A 690 -20.23 19.34 -0.34
CA HIS A 690 -20.95 18.22 0.22
C HIS A 690 -21.77 18.65 1.43
N PHE A 691 -22.91 17.99 1.61
CA PHE A 691 -23.78 18.23 2.74
C PHE A 691 -24.34 16.93 3.30
N TYR A 692 -24.66 16.99 4.58
CA TYR A 692 -25.45 16.01 5.29
C TYR A 692 -26.37 16.76 6.25
N VAL A 693 -27.65 16.81 5.91
CA VAL A 693 -28.68 17.53 6.65
C VAL A 693 -29.74 16.57 7.18
N GLN A 694 -30.32 16.90 8.32
CA GLN A 694 -31.24 16.06 9.06
C GLN A 694 -32.45 16.88 9.50
N ARG A 695 -33.59 16.19 9.59
CA ARG A 695 -34.76 16.71 10.30
C ARG A 695 -34.74 16.28 11.75
N ASN A 696 -35.44 17.03 12.58
CA ASN A 696 -35.76 16.67 13.97
C ASN A 696 -37.23 16.92 14.32
N THR A 697 -38.04 17.24 13.31
CA THR A 697 -39.49 17.43 13.45
C THR A 697 -40.23 16.71 12.33
N LYS A 698 -41.38 16.15 12.67
CA LYS A 698 -42.27 15.45 11.73
C LYS A 698 -42.63 16.33 10.54
N PHE A 699 -42.76 15.74 9.36
CA PHE A 699 -43.10 16.47 8.14
C PHE A 699 -44.16 15.75 7.31
N ASN A 700 -45.20 16.49 6.90
CA ASN A 700 -46.36 15.94 6.19
C ASN A 700 -46.93 16.89 5.13
N THR A 701 -46.15 17.88 4.69
CA THR A 701 -46.62 18.81 3.65
C THR A 701 -46.29 18.25 2.27
N THR A 702 -47.31 18.14 1.42
CA THR A 702 -47.15 17.64 0.04
C THR A 702 -46.83 18.78 -0.92
N GLY A 703 -46.08 18.47 -1.98
CA GLY A 703 -45.78 19.43 -3.07
C GLY A 703 -44.78 20.54 -2.71
N THR A 704 -44.23 20.55 -1.50
CA THR A 704 -43.20 21.51 -1.06
C THR A 704 -41.87 20.81 -0.81
N PRO A 705 -40.72 21.45 -1.13
CA PRO A 705 -39.41 20.96 -0.70
C PRO A 705 -39.38 20.69 0.81
N ILE A 706 -38.74 19.60 1.20
CA ILE A 706 -38.58 19.23 2.62
C ILE A 706 -37.47 20.11 3.21
N PRO A 707 -37.76 21.00 4.19
CA PRO A 707 -36.72 21.76 4.87
C PRO A 707 -35.93 20.86 5.83
N PHE A 708 -34.84 21.36 6.39
CA PHE A 708 -34.02 20.64 7.36
C PHE A 708 -33.61 21.57 8.50
N GLU A 709 -33.69 21.10 9.74
CA GLU A 709 -33.37 21.93 10.91
C GLU A 709 -31.89 21.81 11.32
N LEU A 710 -31.20 20.73 10.92
CA LEU A 710 -29.84 20.42 11.35
C LEU A 710 -28.92 20.15 10.16
N ALA A 711 -27.83 20.91 10.03
CA ALA A 711 -26.69 20.54 9.19
C ALA A 711 -25.61 19.89 10.04
N ARG A 712 -25.29 18.63 9.76
CA ARG A 712 -24.10 17.96 10.33
C ARG A 712 -22.84 18.38 9.58
N VAL A 713 -22.97 18.51 8.27
CA VAL A 713 -21.96 19.06 7.35
C VAL A 713 -22.70 19.82 6.25
N ASN A 714 -22.18 20.97 5.82
CA ASN A 714 -22.69 21.73 4.67
C ASN A 714 -21.54 22.54 4.04
N GLU A 715 -20.48 21.83 3.67
CA GLU A 715 -19.28 22.45 3.13
C GLU A 715 -19.54 22.93 1.70
N GLY A 716 -19.16 24.18 1.43
CA GLY A 716 -19.54 24.90 0.20
C GLY A 716 -20.88 25.67 0.31
N ASN A 717 -21.59 25.56 1.45
CA ASN A 717 -22.87 26.25 1.71
C ASN A 717 -23.90 26.12 0.57
N ALA A 718 -23.88 24.97 -0.10
CA ALA A 718 -24.70 24.72 -1.29
C ALA A 718 -26.10 24.20 -0.92
N MET A 719 -26.31 23.68 0.29
CA MET A 719 -27.62 23.28 0.81
C MET A 719 -28.23 24.41 1.63
N ASP A 720 -29.39 24.91 1.22
CA ASP A 720 -30.21 25.81 2.03
C ASP A 720 -31.20 24.99 2.87
N LEU A 721 -30.97 25.01 4.18
CA LEU A 721 -31.76 24.32 5.20
C LEU A 721 -33.23 24.77 5.22
N THR A 722 -33.48 26.07 5.06
CA THR A 722 -34.82 26.64 5.21
C THR A 722 -35.69 26.33 3.99
N SER A 723 -35.10 26.42 2.79
CA SER A 723 -35.82 26.07 1.57
C SER A 723 -35.77 24.59 1.24
N GLY A 724 -34.89 23.81 1.86
CA GLY A 724 -34.72 22.38 1.57
C GLY A 724 -34.05 22.08 0.23
N LYS A 725 -33.40 23.09 -0.37
CA LYS A 725 -32.86 23.02 -1.73
C LYS A 725 -31.35 23.05 -1.72
N PHE A 726 -30.75 22.08 -2.40
CA PHE A 726 -29.37 22.15 -2.83
C PHE A 726 -29.29 22.98 -4.11
N THR A 727 -28.39 23.96 -4.17
CA THR A 727 -28.06 24.71 -5.39
C THR A 727 -26.64 24.38 -5.80
N ALA A 728 -26.46 23.79 -6.99
CA ALA A 728 -25.16 23.41 -7.49
C ALA A 728 -24.29 24.66 -7.66
N PRO A 729 -23.20 24.84 -6.88
CA PRO A 729 -22.37 26.03 -6.99
C PRO A 729 -21.56 26.01 -8.29
N ARG A 730 -21.24 24.81 -8.78
CA ARG A 730 -20.38 24.58 -9.94
C ARG A 730 -20.93 23.47 -10.83
N PRO A 731 -20.65 23.51 -12.15
CA PRO A 731 -21.04 22.45 -13.05
C PRO A 731 -20.25 21.17 -12.75
N GLY A 732 -20.89 20.01 -12.74
CA GLY A 732 -20.23 18.76 -12.37
C GLY A 732 -21.19 17.60 -12.15
N ILE A 733 -20.62 16.45 -11.78
CA ILE A 733 -21.38 15.24 -11.43
C ILE A 733 -21.56 15.20 -9.91
N TYR A 734 -22.80 15.10 -9.46
CA TYR A 734 -23.19 15.08 -8.06
C TYR A 734 -23.93 13.79 -7.72
N PHE A 735 -23.64 13.24 -6.55
CA PHE A 735 -24.42 12.14 -5.97
C PHE A 735 -25.35 12.69 -4.88
N PHE A 736 -26.56 12.14 -4.80
CA PHE A 736 -27.55 12.45 -3.78
C PHE A 736 -28.14 11.16 -3.19
N SER A 737 -28.36 11.16 -1.88
CA SER A 737 -29.06 10.09 -1.17
C SER A 737 -29.97 10.67 -0.08
N PHE A 738 -31.23 10.25 -0.13
CA PHE A 738 -32.28 10.59 0.82
C PHE A 738 -32.73 9.34 1.54
N THR A 739 -32.95 9.46 2.84
CA THR A 739 -33.59 8.43 3.66
C THR A 739 -34.59 9.11 4.58
N GLY A 740 -35.74 8.49 4.78
CA GLY A 740 -36.74 8.91 5.75
C GLY A 740 -37.46 7.72 6.34
N MET A 741 -38.04 7.90 7.52
CA MET A 741 -38.94 6.92 8.14
C MET A 741 -40.36 7.42 7.98
N VAL A 742 -41.26 6.58 7.50
CA VAL A 742 -42.68 6.91 7.28
C VAL A 742 -43.51 6.29 8.40
N ASP A 743 -44.33 7.09 9.10
CA ASP A 743 -45.40 6.57 9.96
C ASP A 743 -46.69 6.55 9.14
N LEU A 744 -47.29 5.37 9.09
CA LEU A 744 -48.54 5.13 8.39
C LEU A 744 -49.69 4.98 9.41
N PRO A 745 -50.79 5.74 9.26
CA PRO A 745 -51.98 5.57 10.08
C PRO A 745 -52.59 4.19 9.87
N ALA A 746 -53.38 3.74 10.84
CA ALA A 746 -54.15 2.50 10.69
C ALA A 746 -55.18 2.65 9.56
N SER A 747 -55.00 1.89 8.48
CA SER A 747 -55.84 1.95 7.28
C SER A 747 -55.85 0.60 6.57
N SER A 748 -56.87 0.36 5.75
CA SER A 748 -56.93 -0.80 4.85
C SER A 748 -55.92 -0.67 3.69
N SER A 749 -55.64 0.55 3.24
CA SER A 749 -54.60 0.90 2.27
C SER A 749 -54.10 2.32 2.56
N VAL A 750 -52.79 2.51 2.53
CA VAL A 750 -52.14 3.78 2.85
C VAL A 750 -50.77 3.85 2.17
N TYR A 751 -50.43 5.03 1.67
CA TYR A 751 -49.17 5.24 0.96
C TYR A 751 -48.52 6.57 1.32
N LEU A 752 -47.20 6.66 1.15
CA LEU A 752 -46.43 7.91 1.12
C LEU A 752 -45.29 7.76 0.12
N GLY A 753 -45.20 8.70 -0.83
CA GLY A 753 -44.15 8.77 -1.82
C GLY A 753 -43.40 10.09 -1.79
N VAL A 754 -42.09 10.02 -1.96
CA VAL A 754 -41.22 11.19 -2.15
C VAL A 754 -40.62 11.16 -3.54
N CYS A 755 -40.37 12.35 -4.09
CA CYS A 755 -39.67 12.53 -5.35
C CYS A 755 -38.43 13.38 -5.14
N LEU A 756 -37.37 13.06 -5.88
CA LEU A 756 -36.23 13.95 -6.10
C LEU A 756 -36.53 14.81 -7.33
N TYR A 757 -36.35 16.11 -7.17
CA TYR A 757 -36.61 17.10 -8.19
C TYR A 757 -35.29 17.75 -8.63
N LEU A 758 -35.18 18.02 -9.92
CA LEU A 758 -34.15 18.88 -10.51
C LEU A 758 -34.87 20.01 -11.24
N ASN A 759 -34.70 21.25 -10.78
CA ASN A 759 -35.32 22.43 -11.38
C ASN A 759 -36.84 22.34 -11.61
N GLY A 760 -37.53 21.48 -10.85
CA GLY A 760 -38.99 21.26 -10.95
C GLY A 760 -39.38 19.96 -11.63
N ASP A 761 -38.45 19.32 -12.35
CA ASP A 761 -38.67 18.04 -13.01
C ASP A 761 -38.46 16.87 -12.03
N LYS A 762 -39.35 15.88 -12.06
CA LYS A 762 -39.23 14.66 -11.23
C LYS A 762 -38.19 13.74 -11.85
N ILE A 763 -37.11 13.51 -11.13
CA ILE A 763 -35.96 12.70 -11.59
C ILE A 763 -36.02 11.27 -11.05
N GLY A 764 -36.58 11.09 -9.86
CA GLY A 764 -36.76 9.78 -9.25
C GLY A 764 -37.86 9.81 -8.20
N ARG A 765 -38.52 8.68 -7.98
CA ARG A 765 -39.60 8.52 -7.00
C ARG A 765 -39.37 7.27 -6.16
N SER A 766 -39.62 7.39 -4.87
CA SER A 766 -39.69 6.26 -3.93
C SER A 766 -41.06 6.28 -3.27
N LEU A 767 -41.68 5.12 -3.11
CA LEU A 767 -43.06 4.97 -2.65
C LEU A 767 -43.14 3.82 -1.66
N VAL A 768 -43.70 4.10 -0.48
CA VAL A 768 -44.20 3.07 0.44
C VAL A 768 -45.70 2.99 0.22
N ASP A 769 -46.21 1.80 -0.08
CA ASP A 769 -47.62 1.50 -0.28
C ASP A 769 -47.95 0.19 0.48
N GLU A 770 -48.81 0.30 1.48
CA GLU A 770 -49.07 -0.75 2.45
C GLU A 770 -50.57 -0.96 2.67
N ALA A 771 -50.92 -2.21 2.96
CA ALA A 771 -52.28 -2.60 3.28
C ALA A 771 -52.41 -3.07 4.73
N ASN A 772 -53.58 -2.86 5.33
CA ASN A 772 -53.92 -3.29 6.69
C ASN A 772 -52.92 -2.82 7.77
N THR A 773 -52.47 -1.57 7.68
CA THR A 773 -51.52 -0.98 8.62
C THR A 773 -52.13 -0.82 10.01
N LYS A 774 -51.28 -0.87 11.04
CA LYS A 774 -51.64 -0.62 12.45
C LYS A 774 -51.00 0.68 12.91
N LYS A 775 -51.52 1.28 13.98
CA LYS A 775 -50.94 2.49 14.58
C LYS A 775 -49.47 2.23 14.99
N GLY A 776 -48.57 3.13 14.62
CA GLY A 776 -47.13 3.02 14.90
C GLY A 776 -46.37 2.12 13.92
N HIS A 777 -46.92 1.88 12.72
CA HIS A 777 -46.23 1.15 11.66
C HIS A 777 -45.24 2.10 10.95
N ASN A 778 -43.96 1.94 11.29
CA ASN A 778 -42.86 2.74 10.75
C ASN A 778 -42.12 1.97 9.64
N ILE A 779 -41.92 2.59 8.47
CA ILE A 779 -41.28 1.95 7.32
C ILE A 779 -40.19 2.87 6.75
N PRO A 780 -38.98 2.35 6.51
CA PRO A 780 -37.92 3.13 5.87
C PRO A 780 -38.24 3.37 4.40
N LEU A 781 -37.94 4.58 3.93
CA LEU A 781 -38.02 4.99 2.55
C LEU A 781 -36.65 5.56 2.14
N THR A 782 -36.12 5.10 1.02
CA THR A 782 -34.82 5.55 0.50
C THR A 782 -34.92 5.96 -0.96
N LEU A 783 -34.08 6.91 -1.37
CA LEU A 783 -33.95 7.35 -2.75
C LEU A 783 -32.53 7.85 -3.00
N GLN A 784 -31.93 7.45 -4.11
CA GLN A 784 -30.58 7.88 -4.50
C GLN A 784 -30.50 8.20 -5.99
N SER A 785 -29.62 9.12 -6.37
CA SER A 785 -29.40 9.46 -7.77
C SER A 785 -28.03 10.12 -7.99
N THR A 786 -27.47 9.94 -9.18
CA THR A 786 -26.28 10.64 -9.65
C THR A 786 -26.65 11.53 -10.82
N LEU A 787 -26.40 12.84 -10.71
CA LEU A 787 -26.84 13.85 -11.66
C LEU A 787 -25.68 14.69 -12.17
N ASN A 788 -25.71 14.98 -13.48
CA ASN A 788 -24.85 16.00 -14.07
C ASN A 788 -25.56 17.35 -13.98
N LEU A 789 -25.04 18.27 -13.18
CA LEU A 789 -25.65 19.56 -12.87
C LEU A 789 -24.84 20.71 -13.49
N LYS A 790 -25.55 21.79 -13.84
CA LYS A 790 -24.97 23.09 -14.17
C LYS A 790 -24.93 23.97 -12.93
N SER A 791 -24.08 25.01 -12.95
CA SER A 791 -24.12 26.02 -11.88
C SER A 791 -25.51 26.66 -11.81
N GLY A 792 -26.04 26.76 -10.60
CA GLY A 792 -27.39 27.28 -10.33
C GLY A 792 -28.52 26.25 -10.39
N ASP A 793 -28.28 25.02 -10.87
CA ASP A 793 -29.29 23.97 -10.84
C ASP A 793 -29.68 23.63 -9.40
N GLN A 794 -30.99 23.49 -9.16
CA GLN A 794 -31.56 23.22 -7.84
C GLN A 794 -32.06 21.79 -7.73
N VAL A 795 -31.62 21.09 -6.68
CA VAL A 795 -32.04 19.73 -6.36
C VAL A 795 -32.71 19.70 -4.99
N TRP A 796 -33.86 19.06 -4.88
CA TRP A 796 -34.54 18.87 -3.59
C TRP A 796 -35.40 17.61 -3.56
N VAL A 797 -35.79 17.21 -2.37
CA VAL A 797 -36.76 16.13 -2.15
C VAL A 797 -38.07 16.74 -1.65
N ALA A 798 -39.20 16.25 -2.15
CA ALA A 798 -40.52 16.63 -1.67
C ALA A 798 -41.43 15.41 -1.56
N ILE A 799 -42.36 15.43 -0.60
CA ILE A 799 -43.47 14.47 -0.58
C ILE A 799 -44.35 14.76 -1.79
N ASP A 800 -44.40 13.80 -2.71
CA ASP A 800 -45.12 13.90 -3.97
C ASP A 800 -46.60 13.53 -3.78
N ALA A 801 -46.86 12.47 -3.02
CA ALA A 801 -48.21 12.01 -2.75
C ALA A 801 -48.23 11.27 -1.42
N MET A 802 -49.28 11.45 -0.63
CA MET A 802 -49.48 10.69 0.61
C MET A 802 -50.96 10.51 0.93
N SER A 803 -51.28 9.46 1.67
CA SER A 803 -52.59 9.25 2.30
C SER A 803 -52.78 10.13 3.54
N SER A 804 -54.03 10.47 3.86
CA SER A 804 -54.36 11.29 5.03
C SER A 804 -53.83 10.64 6.32
N GLY A 805 -53.03 11.38 7.08
CA GLY A 805 -52.46 10.93 8.35
C GLY A 805 -51.07 10.29 8.25
N ALA A 806 -50.55 10.03 7.04
CA ALA A 806 -49.17 9.59 6.84
C ALA A 806 -48.20 10.78 6.95
N PHE A 807 -47.01 10.55 7.51
CA PHE A 807 -45.98 11.58 7.66
C PHE A 807 -44.57 11.00 7.77
N LEU A 808 -43.55 11.83 7.49
CA LEU A 808 -42.16 11.52 7.80
C LEU A 808 -41.92 11.72 9.30
N VAL A 809 -41.42 10.67 9.96
CA VAL A 809 -41.16 10.60 11.40
C VAL A 809 -39.82 11.23 11.70
N ASP A 810 -39.83 12.25 12.55
CA ASP A 810 -38.64 12.77 13.21
C ASP A 810 -39.01 13.33 14.58
N ASP A 811 -38.17 13.07 15.56
CA ASP A 811 -38.26 13.59 16.92
C ASP A 811 -36.86 13.96 17.45
N SER A 812 -36.50 13.61 18.68
CA SER A 812 -35.11 13.68 19.15
C SER A 812 -34.15 12.81 18.32
N ASN A 813 -34.66 11.80 17.60
CA ASN A 813 -33.92 10.95 16.69
C ASN A 813 -34.12 11.41 15.22
N PRO A 814 -33.03 11.69 14.49
CA PRO A 814 -33.10 12.14 13.09
C PRO A 814 -33.20 10.94 12.14
N TYR A 815 -34.41 10.52 11.79
CA TYR A 815 -34.63 9.42 10.83
C TYR A 815 -34.69 9.90 9.38
N THR A 816 -35.07 11.16 9.16
CA THR A 816 -35.08 11.79 7.85
C THR A 816 -33.81 12.60 7.64
N HIS A 817 -33.04 12.20 6.64
CA HIS A 817 -31.79 12.86 6.30
C HIS A 817 -31.52 12.85 4.79
N PHE A 818 -30.82 13.89 4.34
CA PHE A 818 -30.45 14.08 2.95
C PHE A 818 -28.96 14.39 2.86
N THR A 819 -28.27 13.66 2.00
CA THR A 819 -26.86 13.88 1.71
C THR A 819 -26.63 14.07 0.22
N GLY A 820 -25.66 14.88 -0.11
CA GLY A 820 -25.14 14.94 -1.46
C GLY A 820 -23.72 15.48 -1.50
N PHE A 821 -22.96 15.07 -2.51
CA PHE A 821 -21.58 15.48 -2.69
C PHE A 821 -21.17 15.49 -4.16
N MET A 822 -20.22 16.37 -4.49
CA MET A 822 -19.65 16.47 -5.83
C MET A 822 -18.62 15.35 -6.05
N LEU A 823 -18.91 14.49 -7.03
CA LEU A 823 -18.01 13.44 -7.49
C LEU A 823 -16.90 14.04 -8.34
N ASP A 824 -17.24 14.93 -9.27
CA ASP A 824 -16.35 15.45 -10.30
C ASP A 824 -16.76 16.86 -10.74
N GLU A 825 -15.79 17.75 -10.95
CA GLU A 825 -16.01 19.15 -11.36
C GLU A 825 -15.77 19.32 -12.88
N ASN A 826 -16.69 19.98 -13.57
CA ASN A 826 -16.51 20.36 -14.98
C ASN A 826 -15.74 21.69 -15.08
N ILE A 827 -14.42 21.59 -14.98
CA ILE A 827 -13.49 22.71 -14.83
C ILE A 827 -13.48 23.68 -16.02
N VAL A 828 -13.86 23.22 -17.22
CA VAL A 828 -13.84 24.07 -18.43
C VAL A 828 -14.93 25.15 -18.41
N ALA A 829 -16.00 24.93 -17.65
CA ALA A 829 -17.05 25.93 -17.45
C ALA A 829 -16.78 26.84 -16.23
N SER A 830 -15.83 26.47 -15.35
CA SER A 830 -15.46 27.22 -14.13
C SER A 830 -14.24 28.14 -14.31
N LEU A 831 -13.43 27.92 -15.36
CA LEU A 831 -12.20 28.66 -15.72
C LEU A 831 -12.33 29.39 -17.06
#